data_AF-A0A954MHS0-F1
#
_entry.id   AF-A0A954MHS0-F1
#
_cell.length_a   1.000
_cell.length_b   1.000
_cell.length_c   1.000
_cell.angle_alpha   90.00
_cell.angle_beta   90.00
_cell.angle_gamma   90.00
#
_symmetry.space_group_name_H-M   'P 1'
#
loop_
_entity.id
_entity.type
_entity.pdbx_description
1 polymer ?
#
loop_
_entity_poly.entity_id
_entity_poly.type
_entity_poly.pdbx_seq_one_letter_code
_entity_poly.pdbx_strand_id
1 'polypeptide(L)'
;MAPQYIKEIFARDIHRDIREVIKVDQADEEVIRAEIGEYIVTKTILSNFVEILEAYSEAPNKPSDRMAVWVSGFFGSGKSSFAKLLGLALANRQLGSDTTSELLAAHIGDPKVQVLIKTVVEKIPTEAVIFDVATERGVMHGNQMLTEIMYRQLLEHLGYARDLDLAELEITLEGEGRLDKFREVYKKLYPTKDWDHAKNLVAFAMNEASRVLHDLEPETYSSPDSWVKGARERADVSPNHLAQRCKELTARRGESRNLVFVIDEVGQFVARTVNKMLDLQGIVQALGRVGQGKFWVVVTSQEKLSELVGGLDESRVELARLMDRFPLQVHLEPSDISEVTSKRVLAKTADSEKTLAALFEASRGSLTAHATLSADIKLPQINRESFVELYPMVPYQVDFVIHVVSGLRTQGGASRHVGGANRTVIKLAQQLLAHPKTGLGECAVGQLVTVEHIYDLVRDNIDSMIREKIDRLVTEVDHPFAQRVAKSICLLQFVKSIHRNAENIAATLYPKVGGDSVRASVDQALQALVAAHKIRLGDDGYRIPTPIEDDWETQRAALKPKRADTNQILREAMERLWQPQPSHTLLGTRVFKGSLWLDGRERIKGDIPFQVILAEDKTDYEQLCDESRRRSQAERETVFWVVPVDDRIDKAVTEVFRSKEMITKKERGAQTSSETTLLAEEGRRRDTHRGEVRRLLEQAALTSMVYFRGNDRSPDENDVTVIKAAESVLAQALPDVFDHFSDGAARVTKKDLTALLESEDLRGLPSVFSSLKLLRNEGGTLILETESGPLGEMLTWISNKSDYGINPQGKALEAEFGSPPYGWDVDVVKLFTLCLLRAGQITANSQGLSIGTVDDLGASDVFTNNTKFRSATFRPKKVLDFAEVVKAADAFKKTFGEEIKQLTQDEVAKAIREKAVSRQRELREVQAMLDRHQLPGTDLFTSSISQMEQISTTGEEDTILGFASGHAELKDALARAADIQSTIAEPQLQMLSRARRVLKQHWPFLAHEPNTTDDDRDCAEQLTDLMQKETFYKEFPAIDQRAGRLEGLYESMFTATVQARCECYSTAIEQLESTVGWDQLQEDVRHRIGDPLSSRATSDVPCATPIPQLRADIDACDKRLGDAVAEVHRLLEGDRIVQVKVGGHFKGGVESVEQLDSALSSLREECLHHIGKNKRVLIQ
;
A
#
# COMPACT_ATOMS: atom_id res chain seq x y z
N MET A 1 25.89 62.58 35.77
CA MET A 1 26.20 62.63 34.32
C MET A 1 24.94 62.26 33.57
N ALA A 2 24.61 62.96 32.49
CA ALA A 2 23.51 62.54 31.62
C ALA A 2 23.81 61.11 31.10
N PRO A 3 22.80 60.23 30.96
CA PRO A 3 23.03 58.89 30.45
C PRO A 3 23.57 58.98 29.02
N GLN A 4 24.74 58.39 28.77
CA GLN A 4 25.24 58.21 27.41
C GLN A 4 24.31 57.23 26.69
N TYR A 5 23.81 57.60 25.52
CA TYR A 5 22.92 56.76 24.72
C TYR A 5 23.74 55.85 23.79
N ILE A 6 23.20 54.68 23.46
CA ILE A 6 23.89 53.71 22.58
C ILE A 6 24.22 54.33 21.23
N LYS A 7 23.37 55.15 20.62
CA LYS A 7 23.66 55.79 19.33
C LYS A 7 24.90 56.70 19.35
N GLU A 8 25.28 57.23 20.51
CA GLU A 8 26.37 58.21 20.67
C GLU A 8 27.76 57.55 20.77
N ILE A 9 27.83 56.22 20.89
CA ILE A 9 29.10 55.50 21.08
C ILE A 9 29.82 55.20 19.76
N PHE A 10 29.13 55.30 18.63
CA PHE A 10 29.63 54.88 17.32
C PHE A 10 30.38 56.02 16.62
N ALA A 11 31.46 55.69 15.92
CA ALA A 11 32.29 56.63 15.18
C ALA A 11 31.62 57.15 13.90
N ARG A 12 30.64 56.40 13.37
CA ARG A 12 29.88 56.74 12.16
C ARG A 12 28.40 56.82 12.50
N ASP A 13 27.65 57.68 11.81
CA ASP A 13 26.20 57.78 11.98
C ASP A 13 25.52 56.43 11.69
N ILE A 14 24.68 55.98 12.62
CA ILE A 14 23.91 54.73 12.52
C ILE A 14 22.76 54.83 11.51
N HIS A 15 22.35 56.05 11.11
CA HIS A 15 21.25 56.28 10.16
C HIS A 15 21.70 56.45 8.70
N ARG A 16 23.01 56.48 8.43
CA ARG A 16 23.54 56.61 7.06
C ARG A 16 23.07 55.47 6.15
N ASP A 17 22.99 55.72 4.85
CA ASP A 17 22.60 54.67 3.91
C ASP A 17 23.72 53.65 3.71
N ILE A 18 23.41 52.37 3.94
CA ILE A 18 24.30 51.23 3.71
C ILE A 18 23.59 50.33 2.71
N ARG A 19 24.16 50.24 1.51
CA ARG A 19 23.65 49.40 0.42
C ARG A 19 24.07 47.95 0.59
N GLU A 20 23.14 47.05 0.30
CA GLU A 20 23.31 45.61 0.46
C GLU A 20 23.95 44.93 -0.76
N VAL A 21 23.81 45.53 -1.95
CA VAL A 21 24.30 44.99 -3.23
C VAL A 21 24.81 46.14 -4.11
N ILE A 22 26.01 45.96 -4.65
CA ILE A 22 26.60 46.84 -5.69
C ILE A 22 25.84 46.60 -7.01
N LYS A 23 25.21 47.63 -7.55
CA LYS A 23 24.48 47.57 -8.83
C LYS A 23 25.34 48.18 -9.94
N VAL A 24 25.86 47.35 -10.83
CA VAL A 24 26.85 47.75 -11.86
C VAL A 24 26.21 48.42 -13.07
N ASP A 25 24.89 48.26 -13.22
CA ASP A 25 24.01 48.95 -14.15
C ASP A 25 23.76 50.42 -13.77
N GLN A 26 24.27 50.90 -12.63
CA GLN A 26 24.20 52.31 -12.26
C GLN A 26 25.32 53.11 -12.95
N ALA A 27 24.91 54.02 -13.84
CA ALA A 27 25.80 55.00 -14.45
C ALA A 27 26.24 56.12 -13.48
N ASP A 28 25.77 56.09 -12.23
CA ASP A 28 26.04 57.11 -11.21
C ASP A 28 27.42 56.88 -10.57
N GLU A 29 28.38 57.71 -10.97
CA GLU A 29 29.78 57.64 -10.52
C GLU A 29 29.93 57.91 -9.02
N GLU A 30 29.05 58.70 -8.39
CA GLU A 30 29.11 59.02 -6.96
C GLU A 30 28.78 57.80 -6.10
N VAL A 31 27.85 56.97 -6.56
CA VAL A 31 27.49 55.71 -5.90
C VAL A 31 28.69 54.76 -5.87
N ILE A 32 29.34 54.56 -7.01
CA ILE A 32 30.47 53.61 -7.11
C ILE A 32 31.61 54.07 -6.20
N ARG A 33 31.88 55.38 -6.15
CA ARG A 33 32.89 55.96 -5.24
C ARG A 33 32.54 55.73 -3.77
N ALA A 34 31.28 55.95 -3.37
CA ALA A 34 30.83 55.69 -2.00
C ALA A 34 30.94 54.21 -1.63
N GLU A 35 30.58 53.30 -2.54
CA GLU A 35 30.65 51.85 -2.31
C GLU A 35 32.09 51.35 -2.15
N ILE A 36 33.06 51.89 -2.91
CA ILE A 36 34.49 51.59 -2.73
C ILE A 36 34.94 52.01 -1.32
N GLY A 37 34.62 53.23 -0.89
CA GLY A 37 35.02 53.76 0.43
C GLY A 37 34.35 53.06 1.62
N GLU A 38 33.19 52.44 1.42
CA GLU A 38 32.51 51.66 2.47
C GLU A 38 32.96 50.20 2.58
N TYR A 39 33.67 49.67 1.58
CA TYR A 39 34.07 48.26 1.55
C TYR A 39 35.17 47.97 2.57
N ILE A 40 34.92 47.10 3.55
CA ILE A 40 35.93 46.75 4.56
C ILE A 40 36.78 45.58 4.05
N VAL A 41 38.09 45.79 3.99
CA VAL A 41 39.08 44.79 3.56
C VAL A 41 39.67 44.13 4.80
N THR A 42 39.25 42.89 5.08
CA THR A 42 39.87 42.06 6.12
C THR A 42 41.21 41.51 5.65
N LYS A 43 41.99 40.91 6.56
CA LYS A 43 43.27 40.27 6.19
C LYS A 43 43.07 39.16 5.15
N THR A 44 42.04 38.35 5.29
CA THR A 44 41.69 37.28 4.35
C THR A 44 41.33 37.84 2.98
N ILE A 45 40.48 38.87 2.94
CA ILE A 45 40.09 39.54 1.69
C ILE A 45 41.31 40.15 0.99
N LEU A 46 42.21 40.80 1.74
CA LEU A 46 43.45 41.36 1.21
C LEU A 46 44.33 40.28 0.53
N SER A 47 44.55 39.16 1.22
CA SER A 47 45.33 38.04 0.66
C SER A 47 44.73 37.51 -0.65
N ASN A 48 43.41 37.39 -0.72
CA ASN A 48 42.70 36.96 -1.93
C ASN A 48 42.86 37.95 -3.10
N PHE A 49 42.79 39.27 -2.83
CA PHE A 49 43.07 40.28 -3.86
C PHE A 49 44.51 40.17 -4.39
N VAL A 50 45.48 39.99 -3.50
CA VAL A 50 46.89 39.83 -3.88
C VAL A 50 47.08 38.62 -4.79
N GLU A 51 46.58 37.45 -4.39
CA GLU A 51 46.74 36.20 -5.14
C GLU A 51 46.14 36.30 -6.55
N ILE A 52 44.92 36.86 -6.67
CA ILE A 52 44.26 37.00 -7.96
C ILE A 52 44.99 38.03 -8.84
N LEU A 53 45.38 39.18 -8.29
CA LEU A 53 46.08 40.22 -9.05
C LEU A 53 47.47 39.75 -9.51
N GLU A 54 48.17 38.95 -8.71
CA GLU A 54 49.43 38.31 -9.12
C GLU A 54 49.20 37.36 -10.29
N ALA A 55 48.26 36.42 -10.17
CA ALA A 55 47.92 35.48 -11.23
C ALA A 55 47.47 36.20 -12.52
N TYR A 56 46.68 37.26 -12.39
CA TYR A 56 46.24 38.09 -13.52
C TYR A 56 47.41 38.81 -14.21
N SER A 57 48.34 39.36 -13.42
CA SER A 57 49.51 40.07 -13.95
C SER A 57 50.49 39.16 -14.71
N GLU A 58 50.56 37.87 -14.35
CA GLU A 58 51.43 36.88 -15.00
C GLU A 58 50.81 36.26 -16.26
N ALA A 59 49.49 36.26 -16.38
CA ALA A 59 48.75 35.52 -17.41
C ALA A 59 49.18 35.81 -18.87
N PRO A 60 49.47 37.06 -19.28
CA PRO A 60 49.94 37.34 -20.64
C PRO A 60 51.28 36.66 -21.00
N ASN A 61 52.13 36.38 -20.01
CA ASN A 61 53.45 35.79 -20.19
C ASN A 61 53.47 34.27 -20.00
N LYS A 62 52.40 33.70 -19.44
CA LYS A 62 52.24 32.25 -19.19
C LYS A 62 50.87 31.79 -19.72
N PRO A 63 50.76 31.47 -21.02
CA PRO A 63 49.50 30.99 -21.60
C PRO A 63 48.98 29.78 -20.83
N SER A 64 47.79 29.90 -20.23
CA SER A 64 47.17 28.84 -19.46
C SER A 64 45.65 28.86 -19.60
N ASP A 65 45.04 27.69 -19.44
CA ASP A 65 43.60 27.46 -19.38
C ASP A 65 43.00 27.67 -17.98
N ARG A 66 43.83 28.10 -17.01
CA ARG A 66 43.52 28.30 -15.59
C ARG A 66 43.05 29.72 -15.25
N MET A 67 42.09 30.24 -16.01
CA MET A 67 41.70 31.66 -15.98
C MET A 67 40.35 31.90 -15.29
N ALA A 68 40.04 31.13 -14.24
CA ALA A 68 38.77 31.25 -13.56
C ALA A 68 38.90 31.34 -12.03
N VAL A 69 38.05 32.18 -11.44
CA VAL A 69 38.01 32.48 -10.00
C VAL A 69 36.64 32.08 -9.45
N TRP A 70 36.62 31.26 -8.43
CA TRP A 70 35.41 30.87 -7.71
C TRP A 70 35.30 31.62 -6.39
N VAL A 71 34.36 32.56 -6.28
CA VAL A 71 34.12 33.34 -5.06
C VAL A 71 32.94 32.75 -4.30
N SER A 72 33.17 32.27 -3.09
CA SER A 72 32.17 31.59 -2.28
C SER A 72 32.13 32.07 -0.83
N GLY A 73 31.08 31.68 -0.10
CA GLY A 73 30.75 32.22 1.21
C GLY A 73 29.24 32.41 1.36
N PHE A 74 28.75 32.53 2.58
CA PHE A 74 27.32 32.56 2.87
C PHE A 74 26.64 33.88 2.44
N PHE A 75 25.31 33.93 2.49
CA PHE A 75 24.55 35.11 2.04
C PHE A 75 24.90 36.38 2.85
N GLY A 76 25.18 37.49 2.16
CA GLY A 76 25.59 38.74 2.79
C GLY A 76 27.08 38.85 3.15
N SER A 77 27.92 37.87 2.80
CA SER A 77 29.38 37.91 3.04
C SER A 77 30.18 38.83 2.15
N GLY A 78 29.54 39.54 1.21
CA GLY A 78 30.23 40.49 0.34
C GLY A 78 30.85 39.87 -0.92
N LYS A 79 30.53 38.63 -1.29
CA LYS A 79 31.03 37.96 -2.52
C LYS A 79 30.80 38.77 -3.80
N SER A 80 29.57 39.22 -3.98
CA SER A 80 29.15 40.06 -5.11
C SER A 80 29.99 41.33 -5.15
N SER A 81 30.12 42.01 -4.00
CA SER A 81 30.94 43.22 -3.87
C SER A 81 32.42 42.94 -4.18
N PHE A 82 33.00 41.86 -3.66
CA PHE A 82 34.38 41.44 -3.94
C PHE A 82 34.61 41.27 -5.45
N ALA A 83 33.77 40.45 -6.09
CA ALA A 83 33.91 40.13 -7.51
C ALA A 83 33.70 41.35 -8.42
N LYS A 84 32.72 42.21 -8.09
CA LYS A 84 32.44 43.44 -8.83
C LYS A 84 33.55 44.47 -8.68
N LEU A 85 34.05 44.70 -7.46
CA LEU A 85 35.17 45.61 -7.20
C LEU A 85 36.44 45.14 -7.91
N LEU A 86 36.70 43.82 -7.92
CA LEU A 86 37.79 43.24 -8.70
C LEU A 86 37.62 43.54 -10.20
N GLY A 87 36.46 43.23 -10.79
CA GLY A 87 36.19 43.49 -12.22
C GLY A 87 36.33 44.97 -12.58
N LEU A 88 35.78 45.87 -11.75
CA LEU A 88 35.89 47.32 -11.93
C LEU A 88 37.33 47.82 -11.81
N ALA A 89 38.13 47.25 -10.90
CA ALA A 89 39.54 47.61 -10.74
C ALA A 89 40.41 47.08 -11.89
N LEU A 90 40.05 45.96 -12.52
CA LEU A 90 40.71 45.46 -13.73
C LEU A 90 40.36 46.31 -14.95
N ALA A 91 39.10 46.74 -15.08
CA ALA A 91 38.64 47.57 -16.20
C ALA A 91 39.12 49.03 -16.14
N ASN A 92 39.60 49.50 -14.98
CA ASN A 92 40.07 50.87 -14.77
C ASN A 92 39.10 51.95 -15.29
N ARG A 93 37.83 51.82 -14.93
CA ARG A 93 36.76 52.73 -15.36
C ARG A 93 37.02 54.13 -14.80
N GLN A 94 36.85 55.15 -15.63
CA GLN A 94 36.92 56.55 -15.23
C GLN A 94 35.73 56.90 -14.33
N LEU A 95 35.99 57.59 -13.20
CA LEU A 95 34.99 58.13 -12.27
C LEU A 95 35.36 59.58 -11.92
N GLY A 96 34.88 60.54 -12.70
CA GLY A 96 35.29 61.94 -12.60
C GLY A 96 36.78 62.12 -12.88
N SER A 97 37.53 62.66 -11.90
CA SER A 97 38.98 62.85 -12.00
C SER A 97 39.82 61.62 -11.67
N ASP A 98 39.25 60.64 -10.97
CA ASP A 98 39.95 59.44 -10.50
C ASP A 98 39.51 58.21 -11.29
N THR A 99 40.24 57.11 -11.19
CA THR A 99 39.80 55.82 -11.72
C THR A 99 39.37 54.85 -10.62
N THR A 100 38.54 53.84 -10.97
CA THR A 100 38.16 52.76 -10.05
C THR A 100 39.37 52.06 -9.43
N SER A 101 40.44 51.88 -10.21
CA SER A 101 41.69 51.24 -9.79
C SER A 101 42.44 52.10 -8.78
N GLU A 102 42.55 53.41 -9.00
CA GLU A 102 43.21 54.34 -8.06
C GLU A 102 42.46 54.43 -6.74
N LEU A 103 41.14 54.56 -6.78
CA LEU A 103 40.29 54.64 -5.59
C LEU A 103 40.36 53.36 -4.76
N LEU A 104 40.27 52.19 -5.40
CA LEU A 104 40.35 50.91 -4.68
C LEU A 104 41.75 50.69 -4.09
N ALA A 105 42.81 51.00 -4.84
CA ALA A 105 44.20 50.84 -4.38
C ALA A 105 44.54 51.79 -3.22
N ALA A 106 44.03 53.01 -3.23
CA ALA A 106 44.15 53.97 -2.14
C ALA A 106 43.37 53.50 -0.90
N HIS A 107 42.16 52.99 -1.09
CA HIS A 107 41.30 52.51 0.00
C HIS A 107 41.83 51.24 0.67
N ILE A 108 42.36 50.29 -0.11
CA ILE A 108 43.01 49.09 0.44
C ILE A 108 44.28 49.47 1.24
N GLY A 109 45.03 50.49 0.77
CA GLY A 109 46.19 51.03 1.48
C GLY A 109 47.39 50.08 1.57
N ASP A 110 47.36 48.93 0.89
CA ASP A 110 48.46 47.95 0.86
C ASP A 110 49.43 48.25 -0.30
N PRO A 111 50.74 48.41 -0.04
CA PRO A 111 51.72 48.74 -1.07
C PRO A 111 51.82 47.71 -2.20
N LYS A 112 51.62 46.42 -1.91
CA LYS A 112 51.74 45.35 -2.91
C LYS A 112 50.55 45.39 -3.87
N VAL A 113 49.33 45.55 -3.34
CA VAL A 113 48.13 45.71 -4.16
C VAL A 113 48.22 46.95 -5.06
N GLN A 114 48.71 48.07 -4.54
CA GLN A 114 48.90 49.30 -5.34
C GLN A 114 49.83 49.08 -6.53
N VAL A 115 50.96 48.39 -6.33
CA VAL A 115 51.91 48.07 -7.40
C VAL A 115 51.30 47.10 -8.43
N LEU A 116 50.58 46.07 -7.96
CA LEU A 116 49.95 45.07 -8.84
C LEU A 116 48.85 45.69 -9.70
N ILE A 117 47.92 46.45 -9.10
CA ILE A 117 46.85 47.13 -9.83
C ILE A 117 47.43 48.06 -10.89
N LYS A 118 48.41 48.89 -10.52
CA LYS A 118 49.09 49.79 -11.47
C LYS A 118 49.72 49.01 -12.64
N THR A 119 50.41 47.91 -12.34
CA THR A 119 51.05 47.08 -13.37
C THR A 119 50.04 46.45 -14.31
N VAL A 120 48.91 45.96 -13.78
CA VAL A 120 47.83 45.37 -14.57
C VAL A 120 47.21 46.42 -15.49
N VAL A 121 46.84 47.58 -14.96
CA VAL A 121 46.20 48.65 -15.74
C VAL A 121 47.10 49.17 -16.87
N GLU A 122 48.40 49.33 -16.61
CA GLU A 122 49.35 49.83 -17.62
C GLU A 122 49.67 48.82 -18.74
N LYS A 123 49.70 47.52 -18.42
CA LYS A 123 50.19 46.47 -19.33
C LYS A 123 49.10 45.57 -19.91
N ILE A 124 47.93 45.52 -19.28
CA ILE A 124 46.87 44.54 -19.53
C ILE A 124 45.54 45.31 -19.62
N PRO A 125 45.27 46.02 -20.74
CA PRO A 125 43.98 46.69 -20.93
C PRO A 125 42.86 45.66 -20.94
N THR A 126 41.83 45.86 -20.11
CA THR A 126 40.80 44.86 -19.84
C THR A 126 39.39 45.43 -19.96
N GLU A 127 38.53 44.71 -20.67
CA GLU A 127 37.08 44.91 -20.66
C GLU A 127 36.44 44.04 -19.59
N ALA A 128 35.55 44.60 -18.76
CA ALA A 128 34.80 43.84 -17.77
C ALA A 128 33.31 43.81 -18.09
N VAL A 129 32.79 42.61 -18.34
CA VAL A 129 31.35 42.34 -18.53
C VAL A 129 30.81 41.80 -17.21
N ILE A 130 30.00 42.59 -16.51
CA ILE A 130 29.57 42.32 -15.14
C ILE A 130 28.05 42.21 -15.08
N PHE A 131 27.50 41.07 -14.66
CA PHE A 131 26.06 40.85 -14.62
C PHE A 131 25.65 39.81 -13.57
N ASP A 132 24.35 39.79 -13.23
CA ASP A 132 23.75 38.85 -12.26
C ASP A 132 22.77 37.90 -12.97
N VAL A 133 23.07 36.59 -12.89
CA VAL A 133 22.30 35.52 -13.56
C VAL A 133 20.87 35.40 -13.00
N ALA A 134 20.63 35.79 -11.74
CA ALA A 134 19.33 35.66 -11.10
C ALA A 134 18.32 36.76 -11.52
N THR A 135 18.79 37.87 -12.06
CA THR A 135 17.96 39.04 -12.39
C THR A 135 17.37 39.02 -13.81
N GLU A 136 17.81 38.12 -14.68
CA GLU A 136 17.32 38.02 -16.04
C GLU A 136 15.89 37.43 -16.11
N ARG A 137 14.94 38.26 -16.58
CA ARG A 137 13.54 37.87 -16.78
C ARG A 137 13.43 36.84 -17.91
N GLY A 138 13.39 35.56 -17.53
CA GLY A 138 13.22 34.42 -18.45
C GLY A 138 13.90 33.14 -17.95
N VAL A 139 14.94 33.30 -17.12
CA VAL A 139 15.81 32.21 -16.65
C VAL A 139 15.12 31.24 -15.69
N MET A 140 14.05 31.67 -15.01
CA MET A 140 13.36 30.86 -14.01
C MET A 140 12.31 29.90 -14.59
N HIS A 141 11.97 29.99 -15.88
CA HIS A 141 10.97 29.14 -16.56
C HIS A 141 11.48 28.45 -17.84
N GLY A 142 12.74 28.66 -18.23
CA GLY A 142 13.32 28.12 -19.48
C GLY A 142 14.53 27.21 -19.28
N ASN A 143 14.76 26.31 -20.26
CA ASN A 143 15.93 25.42 -20.37
C ASN A 143 17.19 26.15 -20.89
N GLN A 144 17.31 27.45 -20.62
CA GLN A 144 18.39 28.31 -21.15
C GLN A 144 19.74 27.96 -20.50
N MET A 145 20.78 27.95 -21.32
CA MET A 145 22.18 27.71 -20.96
C MET A 145 22.85 29.03 -20.55
N LEU A 146 23.84 28.96 -19.64
CA LEU A 146 24.64 30.12 -19.22
C LEU A 146 25.43 30.70 -20.41
N THR A 147 25.83 29.85 -21.35
CA THR A 147 26.51 30.27 -22.59
C THR A 147 25.69 31.31 -23.37
N GLU A 148 24.38 31.12 -23.51
CA GLU A 148 23.49 32.05 -24.22
C GLU A 148 23.36 33.39 -23.47
N ILE A 149 23.27 33.32 -22.14
CA ILE A 149 23.22 34.50 -21.27
C ILE A 149 24.51 35.32 -21.40
N MET A 150 25.67 34.68 -21.25
CA MET A 150 26.98 35.33 -21.40
C MET A 150 27.15 35.96 -22.78
N TYR A 151 26.66 35.31 -23.84
CA TYR A 151 26.74 35.86 -25.19
C TYR A 151 25.92 37.14 -25.32
N ARG A 152 24.66 37.14 -24.85
CA ARG A 152 23.83 38.36 -24.85
C ARG A 152 24.45 39.51 -24.07
N GLN A 153 25.02 39.21 -22.90
CA GLN A 153 25.65 40.22 -22.05
C GLN A 153 26.91 40.82 -22.70
N LEU A 154 27.70 40.00 -23.39
CA LEU A 154 28.81 40.48 -24.20
C LEU A 154 28.32 41.40 -25.33
N LEU A 155 27.30 40.97 -26.08
CA LEU A 155 26.75 41.72 -27.20
C LEU A 155 26.23 43.09 -26.76
N GLU A 156 25.46 43.13 -25.67
CA GLU A 156 24.95 44.37 -25.09
C GLU A 156 26.08 45.28 -24.61
N HIS A 157 27.09 44.74 -23.91
CA HIS A 157 28.26 45.51 -23.46
C HIS A 157 29.01 46.17 -24.62
N LEU A 158 29.08 45.50 -25.76
CA LEU A 158 29.74 46.00 -26.98
C LEU A 158 28.82 46.89 -27.85
N GLY A 159 27.58 47.12 -27.43
CA GLY A 159 26.61 48.00 -28.07
C GLY A 159 25.77 47.35 -29.17
N TYR A 160 25.75 46.02 -29.29
CA TYR A 160 24.87 45.30 -30.24
C TYR A 160 23.47 45.03 -29.63
N ALA A 161 22.54 44.56 -30.46
CA ALA A 161 21.19 44.16 -30.04
C ALA A 161 21.23 42.97 -29.05
N ARG A 162 20.26 42.93 -28.12
CA ARG A 162 20.09 41.79 -27.19
C ARG A 162 19.52 40.53 -27.86
N ASP A 163 18.71 40.71 -28.90
CA ASP A 163 18.17 39.61 -29.69
C ASP A 163 19.27 39.05 -30.61
N LEU A 164 19.44 37.73 -30.62
CA LEU A 164 20.61 37.11 -31.27
C LEU A 164 20.57 37.27 -32.79
N ASP A 165 19.39 37.21 -33.41
CA ASP A 165 19.26 37.32 -34.86
C ASP A 165 19.54 38.75 -35.32
N LEU A 166 19.04 39.74 -34.57
CA LEU A 166 19.35 41.15 -34.79
C LEU A 166 20.83 41.48 -34.51
N ALA A 167 21.43 40.86 -33.50
CA ALA A 167 22.84 41.05 -33.19
C ALA A 167 23.73 40.49 -34.31
N GLU A 168 23.42 39.30 -34.82
CA GLU A 168 24.15 38.70 -35.94
C GLU A 168 24.06 39.56 -37.21
N LEU A 169 22.90 40.18 -37.44
CA LEU A 169 22.75 41.17 -38.49
C LEU A 169 23.68 42.38 -38.28
N GLU A 170 23.68 42.97 -37.08
CA GLU A 170 24.55 44.12 -36.78
C GLU A 170 26.04 43.76 -36.89
N ILE A 171 26.45 42.58 -36.38
CA ILE A 171 27.83 42.09 -36.46
C ILE A 171 28.27 41.91 -37.91
N THR A 172 27.39 41.35 -38.75
CA THR A 172 27.66 41.12 -40.17
C THR A 172 27.78 42.46 -40.91
N LEU A 173 26.80 43.35 -40.73
CA LEU A 173 26.81 44.67 -41.34
C LEU A 173 28.00 45.52 -40.89
N GLU A 174 28.40 45.42 -39.62
CA GLU A 174 29.59 46.11 -39.13
C GLU A 174 30.86 45.53 -39.74
N GLY A 175 30.96 44.20 -39.85
CA GLY A 175 32.09 43.51 -40.48
C GLY A 175 32.27 43.88 -41.96
N GLU A 176 31.16 44.15 -42.65
CA GLU A 176 31.15 44.64 -44.04
C GLU A 176 31.30 46.16 -44.18
N GLY A 177 31.35 46.92 -43.07
CA GLY A 177 31.43 48.39 -43.08
C GLY A 177 30.12 49.08 -43.52
N ARG A 178 28.98 48.43 -43.35
CA ARG A 178 27.66 48.85 -43.86
C ARG A 178 26.65 49.19 -42.78
N LEU A 179 26.97 48.97 -41.51
CA LEU A 179 26.05 49.22 -40.38
C LEU A 179 25.57 50.68 -40.33
N ASP A 180 26.43 51.65 -40.63
CA ASP A 180 26.03 53.06 -40.67
C ASP A 180 25.04 53.35 -41.80
N LYS A 181 25.25 52.75 -42.98
CA LYS A 181 24.31 52.84 -44.10
C LYS A 181 22.96 52.21 -43.75
N PHE A 182 22.95 51.09 -43.02
CA PHE A 182 21.72 50.48 -42.50
C PHE A 182 20.99 51.43 -41.54
N ARG A 183 21.70 52.07 -40.60
CA ARG A 183 21.13 53.07 -39.67
C ARG A 183 20.55 54.27 -40.41
N GLU A 184 21.21 54.76 -41.45
CA GLU A 184 20.70 55.85 -42.30
C GLU A 184 19.40 55.47 -43.01
N VAL A 185 19.32 54.27 -43.60
CA VAL A 185 18.11 53.78 -44.28
C VAL A 185 17.00 53.53 -43.26
N TYR A 186 17.31 52.99 -42.08
CA TYR A 186 16.36 52.85 -40.98
C TYR A 186 15.75 54.20 -40.59
N LYS A 187 16.58 55.24 -40.43
CA LYS A 187 16.11 56.59 -40.11
C LYS A 187 15.29 57.24 -41.23
N LYS A 188 15.53 56.90 -42.49
CA LYS A 188 14.70 57.33 -43.64
C LYS A 188 13.32 56.67 -43.63
N LEU A 189 13.25 55.38 -43.33
CA LEU A 189 12.01 54.60 -43.29
C LEU A 189 11.19 54.84 -42.01
N TYR A 190 11.86 55.15 -40.90
CA TYR A 190 11.26 55.40 -39.59
C TYR A 190 11.78 56.72 -38.98
N PRO A 191 11.34 57.90 -39.46
CA PRO A 191 11.92 59.19 -39.06
C PRO A 191 11.85 59.53 -37.57
N THR A 192 10.91 58.94 -36.84
CA THR A 192 10.70 59.16 -35.40
C THR A 192 11.38 58.11 -34.52
N LYS A 193 12.12 57.16 -35.11
CA LYS A 193 12.79 56.06 -34.40
C LYS A 193 14.29 56.11 -34.63
N ASP A 194 15.02 55.72 -33.60
CA ASP A 194 16.47 55.55 -33.64
C ASP A 194 16.79 54.07 -33.47
N TRP A 195 17.66 53.53 -34.33
CA TRP A 195 17.92 52.09 -34.35
C TRP A 195 18.54 51.60 -33.05
N ASP A 196 19.43 52.37 -32.41
CA ASP A 196 20.10 51.95 -31.18
C ASP A 196 19.13 51.83 -29.99
N HIS A 197 17.99 52.52 -30.05
CA HIS A 197 16.89 52.34 -29.11
C HIS A 197 15.90 51.26 -29.58
N ALA A 198 15.55 51.27 -30.87
CA ALA A 198 14.53 50.39 -31.43
C ALA A 198 14.94 48.92 -31.44
N LYS A 199 16.23 48.60 -31.60
CA LYS A 199 16.76 47.22 -31.59
C LYS A 199 16.48 46.44 -30.32
N ASN A 200 16.19 47.14 -29.22
CA ASN A 200 15.83 46.55 -27.93
C ASN A 200 14.32 46.27 -27.79
N LEU A 201 13.50 46.60 -28.80
CA LEU A 201 12.06 46.34 -28.88
C LEU A 201 11.76 45.22 -29.88
N VAL A 202 12.17 43.99 -29.54
CA VAL A 202 12.21 42.81 -30.42
C VAL A 202 10.92 42.57 -31.23
N ALA A 203 9.75 42.79 -30.62
CA ALA A 203 8.43 42.58 -31.25
C ALA A 203 8.24 43.39 -32.56
N PHE A 204 8.93 44.52 -32.70
CA PHE A 204 8.88 45.36 -33.89
C PHE A 204 10.19 45.34 -34.67
N ALA A 205 11.32 45.30 -33.96
CA ALA A 205 12.67 45.48 -34.52
C ALA A 205 13.01 44.47 -35.63
N MET A 206 12.59 43.21 -35.51
CA MET A 206 12.87 42.18 -36.53
C MET A 206 12.23 42.51 -37.89
N ASN A 207 10.93 42.82 -37.89
CA ASN A 207 10.19 43.16 -39.12
C ASN A 207 10.69 44.48 -39.72
N GLU A 208 11.02 45.44 -38.85
CA GLU A 208 11.55 46.73 -39.29
C GLU A 208 12.93 46.57 -39.93
N ALA A 209 13.82 45.77 -39.34
CA ALA A 209 15.13 45.45 -39.91
C ALA A 209 15.02 44.72 -41.26
N SER A 210 14.10 43.77 -41.40
CA SER A 210 13.84 43.08 -42.67
C SER A 210 13.40 44.04 -43.78
N ARG A 211 12.57 45.02 -43.45
CA ARG A 211 12.16 46.06 -44.40
C ARG A 211 13.34 46.95 -44.80
N VAL A 212 14.20 47.32 -43.85
CA VAL A 212 15.41 48.10 -44.14
C VAL A 212 16.34 47.34 -45.08
N LEU A 213 16.50 46.02 -44.88
CA LEU A 213 17.31 45.16 -45.75
C LEU A 213 16.73 45.03 -47.16
N HIS A 214 15.40 44.95 -47.31
CA HIS A 214 14.75 44.99 -48.62
C HIS A 214 15.04 46.28 -49.39
N ASP A 215 14.97 47.44 -48.73
CA ASP A 215 15.30 48.73 -49.36
C ASP A 215 16.79 48.86 -49.70
N LEU A 216 17.66 48.23 -48.89
CA LEU A 216 19.11 48.33 -49.02
C LEU A 216 19.67 47.33 -50.05
N GLU A 217 19.07 46.15 -50.17
CA GLU A 217 19.39 45.08 -51.13
C GLU A 217 18.14 44.38 -51.68
N PRO A 218 17.40 45.02 -52.61
CA PRO A 218 16.17 44.45 -53.14
C PRO A 218 16.39 43.18 -53.99
N GLU A 219 17.61 42.99 -54.53
CA GLU A 219 17.96 41.76 -55.29
C GLU A 219 18.17 40.54 -54.39
N THR A 220 18.74 40.74 -53.18
CA THR A 220 18.96 39.67 -52.19
C THR A 220 17.69 39.41 -51.39
N TYR A 221 17.04 40.46 -50.92
CA TYR A 221 15.82 40.38 -50.11
C TYR A 221 14.64 40.84 -50.95
N SER A 222 14.09 39.94 -51.76
CA SER A 222 13.04 40.26 -52.75
C SER A 222 11.71 40.76 -52.18
N SER A 223 11.46 40.60 -50.88
CA SER A 223 10.25 41.09 -50.20
C SER A 223 10.57 41.66 -48.81
N PRO A 224 9.75 42.58 -48.27
CA PRO A 224 10.00 43.22 -46.97
C PRO A 224 10.10 42.28 -45.77
N ASP A 225 9.62 41.04 -45.87
CA ASP A 225 9.70 40.01 -44.82
C ASP A 225 10.70 38.88 -45.14
N SER A 226 11.46 38.98 -46.24
CA SER A 226 12.39 37.94 -46.70
C SER A 226 13.48 37.61 -45.68
N TRP A 227 14.08 38.60 -45.02
CA TRP A 227 15.14 38.36 -44.03
C TRP A 227 14.58 37.71 -42.76
N VAL A 228 13.46 38.21 -42.23
CA VAL A 228 12.82 37.64 -41.02
C VAL A 228 12.35 36.20 -41.23
N LYS A 229 11.89 35.84 -42.44
CA LYS A 229 11.51 34.45 -42.75
C LYS A 229 12.70 33.49 -42.70
N GLY A 230 13.89 33.93 -43.13
CA GLY A 230 15.12 33.14 -43.06
C GLY A 230 15.80 33.15 -41.69
N ALA A 231 15.67 34.24 -40.93
CA ALA A 231 16.29 34.41 -39.61
C ALA A 231 15.66 33.55 -38.49
N ARG A 232 14.57 32.81 -38.76
CA ARG A 232 13.85 31.99 -37.76
C ARG A 232 14.56 30.68 -37.37
N GLU A 233 15.68 30.32 -37.99
CA GLU A 233 16.52 29.20 -37.57
C GLU A 233 17.47 29.65 -36.45
N ARG A 234 17.08 29.44 -35.19
CA ARG A 234 17.89 29.81 -34.02
C ARG A 234 19.28 29.17 -34.10
N ALA A 235 20.33 29.99 -34.20
CA ALA A 235 21.70 29.52 -34.10
C ALA A 235 21.93 28.89 -32.71
N ASP A 236 22.44 27.65 -32.68
CA ASP A 236 22.83 26.97 -31.45
C ASP A 236 24.13 27.59 -30.91
N VAL A 237 24.03 28.38 -29.84
CA VAL A 237 25.17 29.09 -29.25
C VAL A 237 25.93 28.15 -28.33
N SER A 238 26.99 27.53 -28.85
CA SER A 238 27.90 26.69 -28.06
C SER A 238 28.98 27.50 -27.31
N PRO A 239 29.59 26.97 -26.22
CA PRO A 239 30.70 27.63 -25.53
C PRO A 239 31.87 28.01 -26.44
N ASN A 240 32.15 27.20 -27.45
CA ASN A 240 33.18 27.49 -28.44
C ASN A 240 32.81 28.66 -29.36
N HIS A 241 31.53 28.75 -29.75
CA HIS A 241 31.04 29.88 -30.53
C HIS A 241 31.18 31.18 -29.72
N LEU A 242 30.75 31.18 -28.45
CA LEU A 242 30.94 32.32 -27.53
C LEU A 242 32.42 32.73 -27.44
N ALA A 243 33.32 31.77 -27.19
CA ALA A 243 34.74 32.09 -27.04
C ALA A 243 35.36 32.67 -28.32
N GLN A 244 34.96 32.17 -29.49
CA GLN A 244 35.41 32.72 -30.77
C GLN A 244 34.85 34.13 -31.03
N ARG A 245 33.59 34.37 -30.66
CA ARG A 245 32.97 35.70 -30.72
C ARG A 245 33.61 36.69 -29.77
N CYS A 246 33.98 36.27 -28.55
CA CYS A 246 34.77 37.10 -27.63
C CYS A 246 36.06 37.58 -28.30
N LYS A 247 36.79 36.67 -28.96
CA LYS A 247 38.03 37.01 -29.68
C LYS A 247 37.80 37.94 -30.87
N GLU A 248 36.80 37.65 -31.69
CA GLU A 248 36.48 38.46 -32.87
C GLU A 248 36.02 39.87 -32.49
N LEU A 249 35.00 40.00 -31.65
CA LEU A 249 34.35 41.27 -31.36
C LEU A 249 35.22 42.17 -30.48
N THR A 250 35.98 41.60 -29.55
CA THR A 250 36.92 42.38 -28.73
C THR A 250 38.07 42.94 -29.57
N ALA A 251 38.55 42.19 -30.58
CA ALA A 251 39.56 42.67 -31.50
C ALA A 251 39.08 43.88 -32.34
N ARG A 252 37.78 43.95 -32.67
CA ARG A 252 37.17 45.10 -33.37
C ARG A 252 37.14 46.37 -32.52
N ARG A 253 37.17 46.26 -31.19
CA ARG A 253 37.20 47.41 -30.26
C ARG A 253 38.62 47.85 -29.87
N GLY A 254 39.66 47.17 -30.37
CA GLY A 254 41.07 47.54 -30.23
C GLY A 254 41.98 46.32 -30.23
N GLU A 255 43.22 46.47 -30.73
CA GLU A 255 44.19 45.39 -30.69
C GLU A 255 44.55 45.01 -29.25
N SER A 256 44.45 43.71 -28.93
CA SER A 256 44.98 43.10 -27.70
C SER A 256 44.29 43.44 -26.37
N ARG A 257 42.98 43.75 -26.34
CA ARG A 257 42.24 43.85 -25.08
C ARG A 257 41.95 42.48 -24.47
N ASN A 258 42.09 42.40 -23.15
CA ASN A 258 41.68 41.26 -22.33
C ASN A 258 40.21 41.40 -21.95
N LEU A 259 39.57 40.30 -21.59
CA LEU A 259 38.15 40.28 -21.24
C LEU A 259 37.99 39.55 -19.91
N VAL A 260 37.24 40.12 -18.98
CA VAL A 260 36.81 39.46 -17.74
C VAL A 260 35.30 39.45 -17.67
N PHE A 261 34.73 38.26 -17.53
CA PHE A 261 33.33 38.08 -17.16
C PHE A 261 33.24 37.98 -15.65
N VAL A 262 32.44 38.86 -15.02
CA VAL A 262 32.08 38.77 -13.60
C VAL A 262 30.62 38.39 -13.51
N ILE A 263 30.37 37.15 -13.09
CA ILE A 263 29.07 36.52 -13.12
C ILE A 263 28.59 36.29 -11.69
N ASP A 264 27.55 37.01 -11.29
CA ASP A 264 27.00 36.93 -9.93
C ASP A 264 25.94 35.80 -9.79
N GLU A 265 25.94 35.14 -8.64
CA GLU A 265 25.03 34.07 -8.20
C GLU A 265 24.95 32.85 -9.15
N VAL A 266 26.08 32.47 -9.76
CA VAL A 266 26.20 31.27 -10.62
C VAL A 266 25.91 29.98 -9.87
N GLY A 267 26.30 29.89 -8.60
CA GLY A 267 26.11 28.68 -7.77
C GLY A 267 24.66 28.16 -7.76
N GLN A 268 23.69 29.06 -7.58
CA GLN A 268 22.27 28.67 -7.62
C GLN A 268 21.77 28.25 -9.00
N PHE A 269 22.38 28.77 -10.06
CA PHE A 269 22.02 28.43 -11.42
C PHE A 269 22.47 27.01 -11.78
N VAL A 270 23.70 26.64 -11.38
CA VAL A 270 24.29 25.32 -11.67
C VAL A 270 23.82 24.20 -10.74
N ALA A 271 23.43 24.51 -9.49
CA ALA A 271 22.95 23.52 -8.51
C ALA A 271 21.64 22.82 -8.89
N ARG A 272 20.91 23.31 -9.91
CA ARG A 272 19.59 22.79 -10.29
C ARG A 272 19.62 21.65 -11.31
N THR A 273 20.70 21.47 -12.10
CA THR A 273 20.77 20.46 -13.16
C THR A 273 22.22 20.20 -13.59
N VAL A 274 22.60 18.93 -13.79
CA VAL A 274 23.95 18.53 -14.28
C VAL A 274 24.30 19.23 -15.60
N ASN A 275 23.34 19.40 -16.51
CA ASN A 275 23.57 20.07 -17.79
C ASN A 275 24.09 21.52 -17.65
N LYS A 276 23.64 22.27 -16.64
CA LYS A 276 24.08 23.66 -16.41
C LYS A 276 25.48 23.73 -15.83
N MET A 277 25.86 22.72 -15.04
CA MET A 277 27.21 22.57 -14.53
C MET A 277 28.20 22.24 -15.66
N LEU A 278 27.82 21.33 -16.56
CA LEU A 278 28.60 21.00 -17.76
C LEU A 278 28.73 22.20 -18.71
N ASP A 279 27.70 23.03 -18.83
CA ASP A 279 27.74 24.26 -19.61
C ASP A 279 28.77 25.27 -19.06
N LEU A 280 28.77 25.52 -17.74
CA LEU A 280 29.79 26.35 -17.09
C LEU A 280 31.20 25.79 -17.30
N GLN A 281 31.39 24.48 -17.15
CA GLN A 281 32.67 23.82 -17.43
C GLN A 281 33.10 24.05 -18.88
N GLY A 282 32.17 23.89 -19.84
CA GLY A 282 32.39 24.12 -21.26
C GLY A 282 32.81 25.55 -21.58
N ILE A 283 32.18 26.55 -20.93
CA ILE A 283 32.53 27.97 -21.05
C ILE A 283 33.97 28.21 -20.61
N VAL A 284 34.32 27.81 -19.39
CA VAL A 284 35.66 28.06 -18.84
C VAL A 284 36.73 27.39 -19.71
N GLN A 285 36.48 26.17 -20.17
CA GLN A 285 37.37 25.45 -21.07
C GLN A 285 37.52 26.14 -22.43
N ALA A 286 36.42 26.57 -23.04
CA ALA A 286 36.43 27.24 -24.35
C ALA A 286 37.15 28.59 -24.28
N LEU A 287 36.85 29.42 -23.27
CA LEU A 287 37.49 30.71 -23.06
C LEU A 287 38.98 30.57 -22.74
N GLY A 288 39.38 29.61 -21.90
CA GLY A 288 40.79 29.33 -21.62
C GLY A 288 41.56 28.92 -22.88
N ARG A 289 40.98 28.04 -23.70
CA ARG A 289 41.61 27.55 -24.95
C ARG A 289 41.74 28.64 -26.01
N VAL A 290 40.70 29.43 -26.25
CA VAL A 290 40.68 30.47 -27.30
C VAL A 290 41.40 31.75 -26.84
N GLY A 291 41.22 32.13 -25.58
CA GLY A 291 41.77 33.35 -24.99
C GLY A 291 43.24 33.24 -24.57
N GLN A 292 43.75 32.03 -24.26
CA GLN A 292 45.16 31.79 -23.91
C GLN A 292 45.71 32.76 -22.84
N GLY A 293 44.99 32.93 -21.73
CA GLY A 293 45.35 33.86 -20.66
C GLY A 293 44.68 35.24 -20.73
N LYS A 294 44.01 35.58 -21.84
CA LYS A 294 43.36 36.88 -22.05
C LYS A 294 41.90 36.94 -21.60
N PHE A 295 41.22 35.79 -21.46
CA PHE A 295 39.81 35.72 -21.10
C PHE A 295 39.65 35.08 -19.73
N TRP A 296 39.05 35.82 -18.80
CA TRP A 296 38.87 35.44 -17.41
C TRP A 296 37.41 35.33 -17.04
N VAL A 297 37.10 34.41 -16.13
CA VAL A 297 35.75 34.22 -15.58
C VAL A 297 35.80 34.24 -14.06
N VAL A 298 35.15 35.24 -13.45
CA VAL A 298 34.96 35.33 -12.01
C VAL A 298 33.51 35.03 -11.71
N VAL A 299 33.25 33.97 -10.94
CA VAL A 299 31.88 33.58 -10.58
C VAL A 299 31.66 33.69 -9.08
N THR A 300 30.45 34.06 -8.66
CA THR A 300 30.06 34.00 -7.25
C THR A 300 29.07 32.86 -6.98
N SER A 301 29.21 32.23 -5.80
CA SER A 301 28.35 31.15 -5.32
C SER A 301 28.20 31.19 -3.82
N GLN A 302 27.13 30.61 -3.27
CA GLN A 302 26.98 30.52 -1.81
C GLN A 302 27.78 29.37 -1.22
N GLU A 303 27.79 28.26 -1.93
CA GLU A 303 28.47 27.05 -1.52
C GLU A 303 29.88 27.04 -2.06
N LYS A 304 30.79 26.44 -1.29
CA LYS A 304 32.11 26.09 -1.80
C LYS A 304 31.93 25.16 -2.99
N LEU A 305 32.86 25.21 -3.93
CA LEU A 305 32.82 24.36 -5.12
C LEU A 305 32.76 22.87 -4.76
N SER A 306 33.35 22.46 -3.63
CA SER A 306 33.29 21.09 -3.09
C SER A 306 31.94 20.68 -2.49
N GLU A 307 31.05 21.63 -2.17
CA GLU A 307 29.81 21.41 -1.41
C GLU A 307 28.53 21.47 -2.28
N LEU A 308 28.65 21.90 -3.55
CA LEU A 308 27.53 22.14 -4.48
C LEU A 308 26.63 20.94 -4.80
N VAL A 309 27.02 19.71 -4.44
CA VAL A 309 26.31 18.48 -4.84
C VAL A 309 26.30 17.45 -3.71
N GLY A 310 25.80 17.83 -2.53
CA GLY A 310 25.69 16.96 -1.35
C GLY A 310 24.63 15.85 -1.41
N GLY A 311 24.10 15.49 -2.59
CA GLY A 311 22.94 14.56 -2.68
C GLY A 311 22.90 13.62 -3.89
N LEU A 312 23.93 13.59 -4.74
CA LEU A 312 23.98 12.71 -5.93
C LEU A 312 25.33 11.99 -5.96
N ASP A 313 25.37 10.72 -5.53
CA ASP A 313 26.61 9.92 -5.55
C ASP A 313 27.18 9.72 -6.98
N GLU A 314 26.37 9.96 -8.02
CA GLU A 314 26.75 9.82 -9.43
C GLU A 314 27.55 11.01 -10.02
N SER A 315 27.65 12.16 -9.31
CA SER A 315 28.18 13.42 -9.89
C SER A 315 29.61 13.80 -9.46
N ARG A 316 30.30 12.97 -8.67
CA ARG A 316 31.62 13.31 -8.09
C ARG A 316 32.72 13.56 -9.15
N VAL A 317 32.66 12.85 -10.28
CA VAL A 317 33.66 12.95 -11.35
C VAL A 317 33.58 14.29 -12.09
N GLU A 318 32.37 14.74 -12.41
CA GLU A 318 32.17 16.02 -13.11
C GLU A 318 32.46 17.22 -12.18
N LEU A 319 32.18 17.08 -10.87
CA LEU A 319 32.55 18.10 -9.88
C LEU A 319 34.07 18.28 -9.79
N ALA A 320 34.83 17.17 -9.75
CA ALA A 320 36.29 17.22 -9.74
C ALA A 320 36.86 17.90 -11.00
N ARG A 321 36.27 17.63 -12.17
CA ARG A 321 36.66 18.28 -13.43
C ARG A 321 36.34 19.77 -13.44
N LEU A 322 35.21 20.19 -12.87
CA LEU A 322 34.89 21.61 -12.71
C LEU A 322 35.85 22.29 -11.73
N MET A 323 36.18 21.63 -10.60
CA MET A 323 37.15 22.12 -9.63
C MET A 323 38.52 22.39 -10.24
N ASP A 324 39.03 21.49 -11.08
CA ASP A 324 40.29 21.67 -11.80
C ASP A 324 40.29 22.90 -12.73
N ARG A 325 39.12 23.41 -13.12
CA ARG A 325 38.97 24.60 -13.99
C ARG A 325 38.89 25.91 -13.21
N PHE A 326 38.67 25.86 -11.89
CA PHE A 326 38.67 27.01 -10.98
C PHE A 326 39.82 26.90 -9.96
N PRO A 327 41.06 27.18 -10.38
CA PRO A 327 42.25 27.04 -9.53
C PRO A 327 42.37 28.12 -8.46
N LEU A 328 41.75 29.29 -8.67
CA LEU A 328 41.70 30.38 -7.70
C LEU A 328 40.36 30.33 -6.99
N GLN A 329 40.37 30.07 -5.68
CA GLN A 329 39.14 29.95 -4.88
C GLN A 329 39.17 30.91 -3.70
N VAL A 330 38.21 31.82 -3.69
CA VAL A 330 38.00 32.79 -2.62
C VAL A 330 36.88 32.27 -1.73
N HIS A 331 37.17 32.05 -0.45
CA HIS A 331 36.19 31.67 0.54
C HIS A 331 36.07 32.79 1.58
N LEU A 332 34.95 33.52 1.55
CA LEU A 332 34.65 34.55 2.55
C LEU A 332 34.05 33.88 3.79
N GLU A 333 34.80 33.91 4.90
CA GLU A 333 34.47 33.20 6.13
C GLU A 333 33.50 34.00 7.02
N PRO A 334 32.76 33.34 7.94
CA PRO A 334 31.96 34.02 8.97
C PRO A 334 32.76 35.01 9.84
N SER A 335 34.02 34.68 10.11
CA SER A 335 34.98 35.54 10.81
C SER A 335 35.15 36.89 10.11
N ASP A 336 35.21 36.91 8.76
CA ASP A 336 35.29 38.13 7.98
C ASP A 336 34.05 39.01 8.17
N ILE A 337 32.85 38.42 8.27
CA ILE A 337 31.63 39.21 8.53
C ILE A 337 31.63 39.83 9.91
N SER A 338 32.08 39.11 10.93
CA SER A 338 32.15 39.65 12.28
C SER A 338 33.07 40.87 12.30
N GLU A 339 34.25 40.76 11.69
CA GLU A 339 35.20 41.87 11.54
C GLU A 339 34.59 43.03 10.72
N VAL A 340 33.94 42.73 9.59
CA VAL A 340 33.30 43.73 8.73
C VAL A 340 32.14 44.42 9.47
N THR A 341 31.32 43.68 10.22
CA THR A 341 30.20 44.24 10.98
C THR A 341 30.72 45.15 12.09
N SER A 342 31.75 44.69 12.81
CA SER A 342 32.47 45.46 13.82
C SER A 342 33.00 46.78 13.24
N LYS A 343 33.81 46.72 12.17
CA LYS A 343 34.47 47.90 11.58
C LYS A 343 33.54 48.81 10.79
N ARG A 344 32.58 48.25 10.05
CA ARG A 344 31.68 49.01 9.18
C ARG A 344 30.58 49.66 9.99
N VAL A 345 29.88 48.91 10.84
CA VAL A 345 28.67 49.39 11.53
C VAL A 345 28.96 49.79 12.97
N LEU A 346 29.71 48.95 13.69
CA LEU A 346 29.83 49.04 15.14
C LEU A 346 31.11 49.75 15.61
N ALA A 347 31.89 50.37 14.72
CA ALA A 347 33.13 51.05 15.07
C ALA A 347 32.85 52.11 16.14
N LYS A 348 33.63 52.08 17.23
CA LYS A 348 33.40 52.92 18.41
C LYS A 348 34.29 54.16 18.39
N THR A 349 33.88 55.20 19.13
CA THR A 349 34.79 56.31 19.48
C THR A 349 35.77 55.88 20.56
N ALA A 350 36.97 56.44 20.58
CA ALA A 350 38.04 56.06 21.51
C ALA A 350 37.64 56.16 22.99
N ASP A 351 36.80 57.13 23.36
CA ASP A 351 36.29 57.28 24.73
C ASP A 351 35.22 56.24 25.08
N SER A 352 34.42 55.83 24.10
CA SER A 352 33.40 54.80 24.28
C SER A 352 34.01 53.41 24.45
N GLU A 353 35.12 53.11 23.77
CA GLU A 353 35.85 51.84 23.96
C GLU A 353 36.31 51.67 25.43
N LYS A 354 36.83 52.73 26.04
CA LYS A 354 37.24 52.72 27.46
C LYS A 354 36.04 52.49 28.38
N THR A 355 34.92 53.16 28.08
CA THR A 355 33.67 53.06 28.87
C THR A 355 33.11 51.64 28.82
N LEU A 356 33.06 51.03 27.62
CA LEU A 356 32.58 49.66 27.44
C LEU A 356 33.52 48.63 28.06
N ALA A 357 34.84 48.84 27.98
CA ALA A 357 35.81 47.98 28.65
C ALA A 357 35.62 47.97 30.17
N ALA A 358 35.41 49.14 30.80
CA ALA A 358 35.12 49.22 32.23
C ALA A 358 33.80 48.54 32.60
N LEU A 359 32.76 48.70 31.77
CA LEU A 359 31.47 48.05 31.94
C LEU A 359 31.57 46.51 31.89
N PHE A 360 32.40 45.98 30.98
CA PHE A 360 32.67 44.55 30.88
C PHE A 360 33.36 44.00 32.12
N GLU A 361 34.44 44.64 32.59
CA GLU A 361 35.19 44.17 33.77
C GLU A 361 34.31 44.14 35.02
N ALA A 362 33.43 45.13 35.19
CA ALA A 362 32.48 45.18 36.30
C ALA A 362 31.41 44.07 36.26
N SER A 363 31.09 43.55 35.07
CA SER A 363 29.93 42.65 34.86
C SER A 363 30.29 41.28 34.29
N ARG A 364 31.59 40.96 34.15
CA ARG A 364 32.11 39.77 33.45
C ARG A 364 31.45 38.47 33.93
N GLY A 365 31.36 38.27 35.25
CA GLY A 365 30.77 37.06 35.84
C GLY A 365 29.31 36.84 35.42
N SER A 366 28.47 37.88 35.54
CA SER A 366 27.06 37.83 35.12
C SER A 366 26.89 37.62 33.62
N LEU A 367 27.71 38.29 32.78
CA LEU A 367 27.66 38.15 31.34
C LEU A 367 28.02 36.72 30.90
N THR A 368 29.09 36.14 31.44
CA THR A 368 29.48 34.77 31.11
C THR A 368 28.42 33.76 31.58
N ALA A 369 27.80 33.97 32.76
CA ALA A 369 26.81 33.05 33.30
C ALA A 369 25.44 33.12 32.61
N HIS A 370 25.04 34.28 32.06
CA HIS A 370 23.67 34.50 31.57
C HIS A 370 23.56 34.78 30.08
N ALA A 371 24.66 35.05 29.36
CA ALA A 371 24.64 35.31 27.92
C ALA A 371 25.40 34.26 27.08
N THR A 372 25.86 33.16 27.69
CA THR A 372 26.55 32.06 26.99
C THR A 372 25.54 30.99 26.56
N LEU A 373 25.72 30.44 25.35
CA LEU A 373 24.89 29.37 24.81
C LEU A 373 25.64 28.04 24.77
N SER A 374 24.90 26.95 24.98
CA SER A 374 25.35 25.58 24.71
C SER A 374 25.04 25.16 23.27
N ALA A 375 26.04 24.68 22.55
CA ALA A 375 25.95 24.35 21.13
C ALA A 375 26.85 23.17 20.78
N ASP A 376 26.55 22.50 19.66
CA ASP A 376 27.37 21.41 19.12
C ASP A 376 28.66 21.91 18.47
N ILE A 377 28.71 23.22 18.20
CA ILE A 377 29.86 23.91 17.64
C ILE A 377 30.49 24.84 18.68
N LYS A 378 31.78 25.14 18.50
CA LYS A 378 32.45 26.15 19.32
C LYS A 378 31.99 27.55 18.91
N LEU A 379 31.16 28.17 19.76
CA LEU A 379 30.73 29.55 19.58
C LEU A 379 31.81 30.56 20.03
N PRO A 380 31.83 31.78 19.47
CA PRO A 380 32.72 32.86 19.91
C PRO A 380 32.55 33.16 21.41
N GLN A 381 33.66 33.25 22.14
CA GLN A 381 33.64 33.54 23.58
C GLN A 381 33.42 35.04 23.84
N ILE A 382 32.72 35.33 24.93
CA ILE A 382 32.56 36.70 25.43
C ILE A 382 33.81 37.09 26.22
N ASN A 383 34.71 37.82 25.58
CA ASN A 383 35.88 38.44 26.21
C ASN A 383 35.81 39.97 26.07
N ARG A 384 36.78 40.66 26.68
CA ARG A 384 36.80 42.13 26.72
C ARG A 384 36.83 42.72 25.31
N GLU A 385 37.69 42.19 24.46
CA GLU A 385 37.91 42.68 23.09
C GLU A 385 36.64 42.52 22.25
N SER A 386 36.11 41.30 22.16
CA SER A 386 34.90 40.99 21.38
C SER A 386 33.65 41.69 21.91
N PHE A 387 33.55 41.91 23.23
CA PHE A 387 32.46 42.69 23.82
C PHE A 387 32.53 44.16 23.37
N VAL A 388 33.68 44.81 23.47
CA VAL A 388 33.83 46.23 23.07
C VAL A 388 33.56 46.41 21.57
N GLU A 389 34.11 45.53 20.74
CA GLU A 389 33.94 45.55 19.29
C GLU A 389 32.47 45.39 18.87
N LEU A 390 31.76 44.42 19.45
CA LEU A 390 30.42 44.04 19.00
C LEU A 390 29.27 44.67 19.80
N TYR A 391 29.53 45.30 20.95
CA TYR A 391 28.48 45.95 21.76
C TYR A 391 27.61 46.89 20.90
N PRO A 392 26.27 46.84 21.02
CA PRO A 392 25.45 46.12 22.02
C PRO A 392 25.11 44.65 21.68
N MET A 393 25.70 44.09 20.62
CA MET A 393 25.58 42.65 20.31
C MET A 393 26.53 41.81 21.17
N VAL A 394 26.14 40.56 21.41
CA VAL A 394 26.98 39.53 22.04
C VAL A 394 27.70 38.74 20.94
N PRO A 395 28.96 38.28 21.12
CA PRO A 395 29.76 37.67 20.05
C PRO A 395 29.10 36.57 19.23
N TYR A 396 28.36 35.65 19.86
CA TYR A 396 27.66 34.57 19.15
C TYR A 396 26.54 35.07 18.21
N GLN A 397 26.04 36.30 18.41
CA GLN A 397 24.85 36.79 17.70
C GLN A 397 25.12 37.04 16.22
N VAL A 398 26.36 37.33 15.82
CA VAL A 398 26.74 37.44 14.41
C VAL A 398 26.51 36.09 13.72
N ASP A 399 27.09 35.02 14.27
CA ASP A 399 26.93 33.65 13.77
C ASP A 399 25.45 33.20 13.82
N PHE A 400 24.75 33.54 14.90
CA PHE A 400 23.32 33.27 15.03
C PHE A 400 22.51 33.91 13.89
N VAL A 401 22.74 35.20 13.60
CA VAL A 401 22.05 35.90 12.51
C VAL A 401 22.38 35.29 11.15
N ILE A 402 23.64 34.89 10.93
CA ILE A 402 24.06 34.19 9.70
C ILE A 402 23.22 32.93 9.50
N HIS A 403 23.08 32.11 10.54
CA HIS A 403 22.30 30.88 10.47
C HIS A 403 20.80 31.15 10.31
N VAL A 404 20.23 32.13 11.00
CA VAL A 404 18.81 32.51 10.87
C VAL A 404 18.49 32.98 9.45
N VAL A 405 19.26 33.93 8.90
CA VAL A 405 19.03 34.46 7.54
C VAL A 405 19.20 33.36 6.49
N SER A 406 20.18 32.47 6.69
CA SER A 406 20.37 31.31 5.81
C SER A 406 19.19 30.34 5.88
N GLY A 407 18.71 30.00 7.09
CA GLY A 407 17.59 29.09 7.29
C GLY A 407 16.26 29.61 6.74
N LEU A 408 15.98 30.90 6.91
CA LEU A 408 14.78 31.56 6.37
C LEU A 408 14.71 31.49 4.84
N ARG A 409 15.86 31.58 4.16
CA ARG A 409 15.96 31.51 2.70
C ARG A 409 15.67 30.11 2.16
N THR A 410 16.11 29.08 2.87
CA THR A 410 15.96 27.67 2.44
C THR A 410 14.51 27.18 2.56
N GLN A 411 13.72 27.68 3.51
CA GLN A 411 12.35 27.20 3.75
C GLN A 411 11.26 27.72 2.80
N GLY A 412 11.59 28.61 1.84
CA GLY A 412 10.73 28.85 0.67
C GLY A 412 9.29 29.30 0.95
N GLY A 413 9.10 30.36 1.77
CA GLY A 413 7.78 30.97 2.03
C GLY A 413 7.66 32.47 1.72
N ALA A 414 8.79 33.16 1.50
CA ALA A 414 8.77 34.57 1.14
C ALA A 414 8.41 34.73 -0.35
N SER A 415 7.53 35.68 -0.66
CA SER A 415 7.37 36.19 -2.02
C SER A 415 8.75 36.55 -2.58
N ARG A 416 9.28 35.77 -3.50
CA ARG A 416 10.58 35.98 -4.17
C ARG A 416 10.61 37.24 -5.07
N HIS A 417 9.60 38.09 -4.96
CA HIS A 417 9.46 39.34 -5.67
C HIS A 417 9.87 40.46 -4.72
N VAL A 418 10.71 41.36 -5.24
CA VAL A 418 11.33 42.52 -4.58
C VAL A 418 12.69 42.16 -3.96
N GLY A 419 13.75 42.59 -4.64
CA GLY A 419 15.14 42.64 -4.15
C GLY A 419 15.32 43.61 -2.99
N GLY A 420 14.53 43.47 -1.93
CA GLY A 420 14.57 44.23 -0.69
C GLY A 420 14.11 43.43 0.55
N ALA A 421 13.76 42.15 0.42
CA ALA A 421 13.23 41.34 1.53
C ALA A 421 14.32 40.66 2.40
N ASN A 422 15.53 40.40 1.87
CA ASN A 422 16.57 39.68 2.61
C ASN A 422 17.64 40.63 3.14
N ARG A 423 17.50 41.06 4.40
CA ARG A 423 18.50 41.91 5.05
C ARG A 423 19.83 41.16 5.20
N THR A 424 20.93 41.78 4.80
CA THR A 424 22.29 41.27 5.09
C THR A 424 22.57 41.35 6.59
N VAL A 425 23.52 40.54 7.11
CA VAL A 425 23.93 40.59 8.53
C VAL A 425 24.33 42.01 8.94
N ILE A 426 25.06 42.70 8.05
CA ILE A 426 25.52 44.08 8.24
C ILE A 426 24.34 45.04 8.33
N LYS A 427 23.37 44.94 7.41
CA LYS A 427 22.16 45.79 7.46
C LYS A 427 21.32 45.49 8.69
N LEU A 428 21.19 44.21 9.07
CA LEU A 428 20.48 43.83 10.28
C LEU A 428 21.14 44.42 11.54
N ALA A 429 22.47 44.36 11.66
CA ALA A 429 23.21 44.97 12.75
C ALA A 429 22.96 46.49 12.84
N GLN A 430 22.94 47.19 11.70
CA GLN A 430 22.56 48.61 11.65
C GLN A 430 21.11 48.82 12.10
N GLN A 431 20.17 48.02 11.58
CA GLN A 431 18.75 48.15 11.88
C GLN A 431 18.41 47.79 13.34
N LEU A 432 19.19 46.91 13.99
CA LEU A 432 19.06 46.66 15.43
C LEU A 432 19.25 47.95 16.22
N LEU A 433 20.11 48.86 15.76
CA LEU A 433 20.40 50.13 16.41
C LEU A 433 19.44 51.26 15.97
N ALA A 434 19.16 51.35 14.67
CA ALA A 434 18.50 52.51 14.07
C ALA A 434 16.98 52.34 13.86
N HIS A 435 16.45 51.11 13.87
CA HIS A 435 15.05 50.88 13.51
C HIS A 435 14.10 51.19 14.69
N PRO A 436 12.96 51.89 14.46
CA PRO A 436 12.04 52.26 15.53
C PRO A 436 11.47 51.09 16.34
N LYS A 437 11.30 49.91 15.71
CA LYS A 437 10.79 48.69 16.39
C LYS A 437 11.71 48.16 17.49
N THR A 438 13.03 48.38 17.38
CA THR A 438 13.99 47.91 18.40
C THR A 438 14.29 49.00 19.42
N GLY A 439 14.35 50.27 18.98
CA GLY A 439 14.56 51.42 19.86
C GLY A 439 15.91 51.43 20.60
N LEU A 440 16.82 50.50 20.30
CA LEU A 440 18.05 50.29 21.07
C LEU A 440 19.01 51.48 21.01
N GLY A 441 19.06 52.23 19.90
CA GLY A 441 19.92 53.42 19.78
C GLY A 441 19.58 54.51 20.82
N GLU A 442 18.32 54.61 21.23
CA GLU A 442 17.81 55.57 22.23
C GLU A 442 17.91 55.05 23.67
N CYS A 443 18.40 53.83 23.87
CA CYS A 443 18.63 53.25 25.20
C CYS A 443 19.96 53.74 25.80
N ALA A 444 20.03 53.76 27.13
CA ALA A 444 21.28 54.01 27.84
C ALA A 444 22.29 52.86 27.62
N VAL A 445 23.58 53.20 27.62
CA VAL A 445 24.67 52.20 27.59
C VAL A 445 24.49 51.19 28.74
N GLY A 446 24.58 49.90 28.41
CA GLY A 446 24.28 48.76 29.29
C GLY A 446 23.21 47.82 28.74
N GLN A 447 22.36 48.25 27.79
CA GLN A 447 21.37 47.37 27.15
C GLN A 447 22.03 46.47 26.09
N LEU A 448 21.53 45.24 25.97
CA LEU A 448 22.00 44.25 25.02
C LEU A 448 20.92 43.96 23.96
N VAL A 449 21.38 43.55 22.78
CA VAL A 449 20.51 42.94 21.78
C VAL A 449 20.02 41.58 22.31
N THR A 450 18.72 41.35 22.30
CA THR A 450 18.11 40.02 22.48
C THR A 450 17.64 39.46 21.14
N VAL A 451 17.39 38.16 21.09
CA VAL A 451 16.90 37.47 19.88
C VAL A 451 15.48 37.94 19.48
N GLU A 452 14.70 38.50 20.40
CA GLU A 452 13.40 39.09 20.05
C GLU A 452 13.55 40.33 19.13
N HIS A 453 14.59 41.15 19.33
CA HIS A 453 14.88 42.29 18.46
C HIS A 453 15.24 41.81 17.06
N ILE A 454 16.01 40.70 16.96
CA ILE A 454 16.34 40.06 15.69
C ILE A 454 15.06 39.57 15.01
N TYR A 455 14.17 38.89 15.75
CA TYR A 455 12.88 38.41 15.25
C TYR A 455 12.05 39.56 14.67
N ASP A 456 11.91 40.67 15.37
CA ASP A 456 11.06 41.79 14.94
C ASP A 456 11.55 42.48 13.65
N LEU A 457 12.84 42.34 13.33
CA LEU A 457 13.45 42.84 12.10
C LEU A 457 13.40 41.84 10.93
N VAL A 458 13.32 40.53 11.20
CA VAL A 458 13.25 39.49 10.16
C VAL A 458 11.86 38.86 10.01
N ARG A 459 10.89 39.25 10.85
CA ARG A 459 9.56 38.61 10.92
C ARG A 459 8.87 38.54 9.57
N ASP A 460 9.04 39.54 8.70
CA ASP A 460 8.37 39.57 7.39
C ASP A 460 8.85 38.47 6.43
N ASN A 461 9.98 37.82 6.72
CA ASN A 461 10.49 36.64 6.01
C ASN A 461 10.03 35.31 6.63
N ILE A 462 9.33 35.35 7.77
CA ILE A 462 8.75 34.18 8.44
C ILE A 462 7.34 33.96 7.90
N ASP A 463 6.99 32.69 7.69
CA ASP A 463 5.66 32.26 7.26
C ASP A 463 4.54 32.98 8.06
N SER A 464 3.53 33.48 7.35
CA SER A 464 2.44 34.26 7.95
C SER A 464 1.70 33.49 9.04
N MET A 465 1.56 32.17 8.91
CA MET A 465 0.87 31.34 9.90
C MET A 465 1.66 31.25 11.21
N ILE A 466 2.98 31.11 11.13
CA ILE A 466 3.85 31.12 12.32
C ILE A 466 3.84 32.50 12.98
N ARG A 467 3.88 33.58 12.20
CA ARG A 467 3.76 34.95 12.72
C ARG A 467 2.45 35.17 13.47
N GLU A 468 1.32 34.83 12.85
CA GLU A 468 0.01 34.96 13.50
C GLU A 468 -0.11 34.12 14.77
N LYS A 469 0.48 32.92 14.78
CA LYS A 469 0.52 32.06 15.96
C LYS A 469 1.26 32.73 17.11
N ILE A 470 2.41 33.37 16.85
CA ILE A 470 3.19 34.10 17.85
C ILE A 470 2.47 35.38 18.31
N ASP A 471 1.84 36.11 17.38
CA ASP A 471 1.12 37.36 17.69
C ASP A 471 -0.09 37.09 18.61
N ARG A 472 -0.81 35.98 18.42
CA ARG A 472 -1.96 35.58 19.25
C ARG A 472 -1.60 35.13 20.67
N LEU A 473 -0.33 34.81 20.95
CA LEU A 473 0.08 34.34 22.30
C LEU A 473 -0.14 35.38 23.39
N VAL A 474 -0.12 36.67 23.03
CA VAL A 474 -0.38 37.77 23.98
C VAL A 474 -1.78 37.67 24.59
N THR A 475 -2.76 37.12 23.84
CA THR A 475 -4.14 36.97 24.29
C THR A 475 -4.48 35.53 24.72
N GLU A 476 -3.80 34.53 24.15
CA GLU A 476 -4.15 33.11 24.36
C GLU A 476 -3.38 32.44 25.51
N VAL A 477 -2.27 33.03 25.97
CA VAL A 477 -1.45 32.48 27.05
C VAL A 477 -1.18 33.59 28.07
N ASP A 478 -1.69 33.42 29.28
CA ASP A 478 -1.56 34.40 30.38
C ASP A 478 -0.16 34.34 31.01
N HIS A 479 0.86 34.81 30.27
CA HIS A 479 2.22 34.95 30.78
C HIS A 479 3.03 36.04 30.03
N PRO A 480 3.64 37.05 30.71
CA PRO A 480 4.33 38.18 30.06
C PRO A 480 5.50 37.80 29.13
N PHE A 481 6.16 36.67 29.39
CA PHE A 481 7.26 36.16 28.54
C PHE A 481 6.80 35.23 27.41
N ALA A 482 5.52 34.87 27.31
CA ALA A 482 5.04 33.87 26.34
C ALA A 482 5.44 34.22 24.89
N GLN A 483 5.17 35.47 24.48
CA GLN A 483 5.52 35.92 23.13
C GLN A 483 7.05 36.00 22.94
N ARG A 484 7.80 36.51 23.93
CA ARG A 484 9.26 36.67 23.86
C ARG A 484 9.96 35.31 23.71
N VAL A 485 9.53 34.33 24.50
CA VAL A 485 10.01 32.94 24.44
C VAL A 485 9.67 32.31 23.08
N ALA A 486 8.46 32.49 22.58
CA ALA A 486 8.08 31.97 21.27
C ALA A 486 8.88 32.60 20.12
N LYS A 487 9.15 33.92 20.15
CA LYS A 487 10.04 34.59 19.17
C LYS A 487 11.45 33.96 19.19
N SER A 488 12.00 33.71 20.38
CA SER A 488 13.31 33.06 20.52
C SER A 488 13.30 31.63 19.99
N ILE A 489 12.30 30.81 20.36
CA ILE A 489 12.15 29.44 19.85
C ILE A 489 12.06 29.47 18.32
N CYS A 490 11.23 30.37 17.77
CA CYS A 490 11.03 30.50 16.32
C CYS A 490 12.35 30.68 15.57
N LEU A 491 13.22 31.58 16.04
CA LEU A 491 14.51 31.81 15.39
C LEU A 491 15.51 30.68 15.63
N LEU A 492 15.56 30.11 16.83
CA LEU A 492 16.43 28.97 17.15
C LEU A 492 16.11 27.73 16.31
N GLN A 493 14.88 27.56 15.81
CA GLN A 493 14.53 26.47 14.87
C GLN A 493 15.33 26.52 13.56
N PHE A 494 15.81 27.69 13.14
CA PHE A 494 16.66 27.84 11.96
C PHE A 494 18.14 27.57 12.26
N VAL A 495 18.53 27.48 13.53
CA VAL A 495 19.92 27.34 13.99
C VAL A 495 20.12 25.96 14.61
N LYS A 496 20.35 24.96 13.76
CA LYS A 496 20.46 23.55 14.19
C LYS A 496 21.61 23.28 15.16
N SER A 497 22.67 24.09 15.14
CA SER A 497 23.85 23.92 15.98
C SER A 497 23.64 24.34 17.44
N ILE A 498 22.55 25.04 17.77
CA ILE A 498 22.27 25.55 19.12
C ILE A 498 21.04 24.84 19.70
N HIS A 499 21.20 24.28 20.89
CA HIS A 499 20.13 23.54 21.55
C HIS A 499 18.95 24.44 21.92
N ARG A 500 17.72 23.99 21.68
CA ARG A 500 16.48 24.69 22.05
C ARG A 500 16.03 24.32 23.46
N ASN A 501 16.94 24.41 24.42
CA ASN A 501 16.65 24.18 25.83
C ASN A 501 16.32 25.50 26.55
N ALA A 502 15.75 25.41 27.75
CA ALA A 502 15.35 26.59 28.49
C ALA A 502 16.53 27.49 28.90
N GLU A 503 17.75 26.95 28.99
CA GLU A 503 18.97 27.71 29.29
C GLU A 503 19.34 28.65 28.17
N ASN A 504 19.44 28.10 26.96
CA ASN A 504 19.76 28.87 25.77
C ASN A 504 18.66 29.89 25.45
N ILE A 505 17.38 29.52 25.62
CA ILE A 505 16.26 30.46 25.42
C ILE A 505 16.31 31.60 26.44
N ALA A 506 16.75 31.36 27.67
CA ALA A 506 16.95 32.42 28.65
C ALA A 506 18.13 33.32 28.27
N ALA A 507 19.25 32.73 27.82
CA ALA A 507 20.43 33.48 27.42
C ALA A 507 20.20 34.35 26.17
N THR A 508 19.40 33.89 25.21
CA THR A 508 19.01 34.69 24.03
C THR A 508 18.09 35.86 24.35
N LEU A 509 17.44 35.85 25.52
CA LEU A 509 16.53 36.88 25.99
C LEU A 509 17.13 37.75 27.11
N TYR A 510 18.42 37.62 27.38
CA TYR A 510 19.13 38.37 28.43
C TYR A 510 19.31 39.85 28.01
N PRO A 511 18.63 40.82 28.67
CA PRO A 511 18.42 42.14 28.09
C PRO A 511 19.49 43.19 28.44
N LYS A 512 20.27 42.99 29.51
CA LYS A 512 21.13 44.04 30.08
C LYS A 512 22.42 43.49 30.68
N VAL A 513 23.52 44.19 30.45
CA VAL A 513 24.81 43.93 31.11
C VAL A 513 24.68 44.09 32.63
N GLY A 514 25.09 43.07 33.39
CA GLY A 514 24.98 43.08 34.85
C GLY A 514 23.56 42.86 35.41
N GLY A 515 22.59 42.45 34.58
CA GLY A 515 21.22 42.16 35.02
C GLY A 515 21.04 40.77 35.65
N ASP A 516 19.87 40.55 36.27
CA ASP A 516 19.49 39.24 36.81
C ASP A 516 19.13 38.23 35.70
N SER A 517 19.23 36.94 36.02
CA SER A 517 18.82 35.86 35.12
C SER A 517 17.31 35.88 34.86
N VAL A 518 16.92 35.77 33.59
CA VAL A 518 15.51 35.63 33.17
C VAL A 518 15.02 34.18 33.17
N ARG A 519 15.85 33.22 33.60
CA ARG A 519 15.57 31.78 33.46
C ARG A 519 14.27 31.34 34.13
N ALA A 520 13.97 31.81 35.34
CA ALA A 520 12.75 31.43 36.04
C ALA A 520 11.47 31.84 35.29
N SER A 521 11.45 33.06 34.73
CA SER A 521 10.33 33.53 33.90
C SER A 521 10.23 32.77 32.58
N VAL A 522 11.34 32.34 32.00
CA VAL A 522 11.36 31.51 30.80
C VAL A 522 10.81 30.11 31.09
N ASP A 523 11.19 29.47 32.19
CA ASP A 523 10.68 28.14 32.56
C ASP A 523 9.16 28.17 32.78
N GLN A 524 8.64 29.19 33.47
CA GLN A 524 7.20 29.38 33.66
C GLN A 524 6.46 29.61 32.34
N ALA A 525 7.01 30.44 31.45
CA ALA A 525 6.44 30.67 30.12
C ALA A 525 6.41 29.39 29.28
N LEU A 526 7.48 28.59 29.31
CA LEU A 526 7.57 27.32 28.58
C LEU A 526 6.50 26.33 29.06
N GLN A 527 6.30 26.21 30.38
CA GLN A 527 5.24 25.37 30.95
C GLN A 527 3.85 25.82 30.48
N ALA A 528 3.57 27.12 30.53
CA ALA A 528 2.29 27.68 30.06
C ALA A 528 2.08 27.44 28.55
N LEU A 529 3.11 27.62 27.73
CA LEU A 529 3.05 27.40 26.29
C LEU A 529 2.87 25.93 25.92
N VAL A 530 3.48 24.99 26.66
CA VAL A 530 3.29 23.54 26.47
C VAL A 530 1.88 23.13 26.88
N ALA A 531 1.39 23.61 28.02
CA ALA A 531 0.04 23.33 28.50
C ALA A 531 -1.04 23.87 27.54
N ALA A 532 -0.80 25.01 26.91
CA ALA A 532 -1.66 25.59 25.88
C ALA A 532 -1.45 24.99 24.47
N HIS A 533 -0.61 23.95 24.33
CA HIS A 533 -0.25 23.29 23.08
C HIS A 533 0.32 24.24 22.00
N LYS A 534 0.91 25.37 22.41
CA LYS A 534 1.50 26.38 21.50
C LYS A 534 2.92 26.04 21.11
N ILE A 535 3.63 25.31 21.97
CA ILE A 535 4.96 24.75 21.71
C ILE A 535 4.99 23.27 22.09
N ARG A 536 5.95 22.53 21.53
CA ARG A 536 6.22 21.12 21.89
C ARG A 536 7.66 20.95 22.31
N LEU A 537 7.89 20.00 23.19
CA LEU A 537 9.22 19.49 23.52
C LEU A 537 9.45 18.21 22.70
N GLY A 538 10.43 18.24 21.79
CA GLY A 538 10.90 17.06 21.07
C GLY A 538 12.34 16.71 21.45
N ASP A 539 12.91 15.72 20.76
CA ASP A 539 14.28 15.24 21.00
C ASP A 539 15.32 16.36 20.81
N ASP A 540 15.09 17.25 19.85
CA ASP A 540 15.95 18.40 19.55
C ASP A 540 15.57 19.70 20.33
N GLY A 541 14.77 19.59 21.39
CA GLY A 541 14.33 20.69 22.26
C GLY A 541 12.96 21.31 21.92
N TYR A 542 12.70 22.51 22.46
CA TYR A 542 11.43 23.21 22.29
C TYR A 542 11.24 23.72 20.86
N ARG A 543 10.05 23.55 20.28
CA ARG A 543 9.72 23.97 18.92
C ARG A 543 8.28 24.44 18.78
N ILE A 544 8.03 25.29 17.79
CA ILE A 544 6.69 25.70 17.38
C ILE A 544 6.14 24.63 16.44
N PRO A 545 5.00 23.99 16.77
CA PRO A 545 4.41 22.97 15.92
C PRO A 545 4.06 23.53 14.55
N THR A 546 4.24 22.70 13.52
CA THR A 546 3.81 23.01 12.16
C THR A 546 2.29 22.99 12.05
N PRO A 547 1.70 23.58 10.99
CA PRO A 547 0.26 23.53 10.76
C PRO A 547 -0.31 22.11 10.72
N ILE A 548 0.45 21.17 10.13
CA ILE A 548 0.10 19.75 10.05
C ILE A 548 0.04 19.15 11.45
N GLU A 549 0.98 19.51 12.32
CA GLU A 549 1.04 19.01 13.68
C GLU A 549 -0.08 19.57 14.56
N ASP A 550 -0.43 20.85 14.42
CA ASP A 550 -1.58 21.46 15.11
C ASP A 550 -2.90 20.82 14.66
N ASP A 551 -3.07 20.62 13.35
CA ASP A 551 -4.24 19.92 12.80
C ASP A 551 -4.30 18.47 13.31
N TRP A 552 -3.16 17.79 13.39
CA TRP A 552 -3.05 16.44 13.96
C TRP A 552 -3.53 16.37 15.40
N GLU A 553 -3.05 17.27 16.28
CA GLU A 553 -3.48 17.28 17.68
C GLU A 553 -4.94 17.73 17.84
N THR A 554 -5.42 18.64 16.99
CA THR A 554 -6.84 19.05 16.98
C THR A 554 -7.74 17.87 16.61
N GLN A 555 -7.38 17.15 15.54
CA GLN A 555 -8.07 15.93 15.12
C GLN A 555 -8.02 14.87 16.21
N ARG A 556 -6.86 14.64 16.82
CA ARG A 556 -6.68 13.68 17.91
C ARG A 556 -7.53 14.02 19.12
N ALA A 557 -7.51 15.26 19.58
CA ALA A 557 -8.27 15.72 20.74
C ALA A 557 -9.78 15.61 20.54
N ALA A 558 -10.26 15.77 19.30
CA ALA A 558 -11.67 15.63 18.93
C ALA A 558 -12.18 14.17 19.00
N LEU A 559 -11.29 13.17 18.98
CA LEU A 559 -11.68 11.76 19.09
C LEU A 559 -12.05 11.41 20.54
N LYS A 560 -13.22 10.81 20.70
CA LYS A 560 -13.73 10.26 21.96
C LYS A 560 -14.22 8.82 21.76
N PRO A 561 -13.83 7.87 22.63
CA PRO A 561 -14.29 6.49 22.51
C PRO A 561 -15.80 6.39 22.77
N LYS A 562 -16.49 5.51 22.02
CA LYS A 562 -17.83 5.04 22.40
C LYS A 562 -17.69 3.87 23.38
N ARG A 563 -18.79 3.52 24.07
CA ARG A 563 -18.83 2.35 24.97
C ARG A 563 -18.31 1.06 24.32
N ALA A 564 -18.67 0.80 23.06
CA ALA A 564 -18.17 -0.37 22.34
C ALA A 564 -16.63 -0.37 22.17
N ASP A 565 -16.04 0.79 21.92
CA ASP A 565 -14.60 0.96 21.74
C ASP A 565 -13.85 0.79 23.07
N THR A 566 -14.40 1.38 24.14
CA THR A 566 -13.90 1.21 25.52
C THR A 566 -13.89 -0.28 25.90
N ASN A 567 -15.02 -0.96 25.72
CA ASN A 567 -15.15 -2.38 26.07
C ASN A 567 -14.21 -3.26 25.23
N GLN A 568 -13.97 -2.91 23.97
CA GLN A 568 -12.99 -3.62 23.15
C GLN A 568 -11.56 -3.48 23.70
N ILE A 569 -11.13 -2.27 24.07
CA ILE A 569 -9.78 -2.02 24.59
C ILE A 569 -9.58 -2.72 25.94
N LEU A 570 -10.57 -2.66 26.84
CA LEU A 570 -10.53 -3.34 28.13
C LEU A 570 -10.53 -4.87 27.97
N ARG A 571 -11.31 -5.40 27.02
CA ARG A 571 -11.30 -6.83 26.69
C ARG A 571 -9.94 -7.30 26.21
N GLU A 572 -9.33 -6.58 25.26
CA GLU A 572 -7.98 -6.88 24.78
C GLU A 572 -6.95 -6.85 25.92
N ALA A 573 -7.09 -5.93 26.87
CA ALA A 573 -6.23 -5.86 28.04
C ALA A 573 -6.42 -7.06 28.99
N MET A 574 -7.67 -7.45 29.27
CA MET A 574 -7.99 -8.59 30.13
C MET A 574 -7.58 -9.93 29.52
N GLU A 575 -7.79 -10.12 28.22
CA GLU A 575 -7.31 -11.32 27.49
C GLU A 575 -5.78 -11.47 27.59
N ARG A 576 -5.04 -10.35 27.58
CA ARG A 576 -3.57 -10.36 27.79
C ARG A 576 -3.17 -10.62 29.24
N LEU A 577 -3.97 -10.21 30.22
CA LEU A 577 -3.74 -10.54 31.63
C LEU A 577 -3.97 -12.03 31.91
N TRP A 578 -4.80 -12.67 31.11
CA TRP A 578 -5.09 -14.11 31.17
C TRP A 578 -4.08 -14.98 30.39
N GLN A 579 -2.92 -14.42 29.99
CA GLN A 579 -1.85 -15.13 29.28
C GLN A 579 -0.53 -15.10 30.06
N PRO A 580 0.07 -16.27 30.39
CA PRO A 580 -0.43 -17.63 30.12
C PRO A 580 -1.74 -17.94 30.85
N GLN A 581 -2.52 -18.89 30.29
CA GLN A 581 -3.82 -19.28 30.85
C GLN A 581 -3.66 -19.86 32.26
N PRO A 582 -4.43 -19.37 33.27
CA PRO A 582 -4.41 -19.92 34.62
C PRO A 582 -4.74 -21.41 34.64
N SER A 583 -3.96 -22.18 35.40
CA SER A 583 -4.12 -23.64 35.45
C SER A 583 -3.77 -24.23 36.81
N HIS A 584 -4.44 -25.31 37.18
CA HIS A 584 -4.18 -26.03 38.43
C HIS A 584 -4.17 -27.54 38.19
N THR A 585 -3.26 -28.27 38.84
CA THR A 585 -3.19 -29.73 38.73
C THR A 585 -3.93 -30.38 39.90
N LEU A 586 -5.12 -30.93 39.66
CA LEU A 586 -5.91 -31.59 40.69
C LEU A 586 -5.34 -33.00 40.98
N LEU A 587 -5.14 -33.32 42.26
CA LEU A 587 -4.57 -34.59 42.76
C LEU A 587 -3.26 -35.03 42.07
N GLY A 588 -2.51 -34.10 41.48
CA GLY A 588 -1.25 -34.39 40.76
C GLY A 588 -1.42 -35.16 39.45
N THR A 589 -2.65 -35.38 38.97
CA THR A 589 -2.96 -36.28 37.85
C THR A 589 -3.30 -35.52 36.57
N ARG A 590 -4.29 -34.60 36.61
CA ARG A 590 -4.75 -33.82 35.45
C ARG A 590 -4.63 -32.32 35.70
N VAL A 591 -4.21 -31.58 34.67
CA VAL A 591 -4.20 -30.12 34.66
C VAL A 591 -5.55 -29.61 34.17
N PHE A 592 -6.20 -28.78 34.98
CA PHE A 592 -7.42 -28.06 34.65
C PHE A 592 -7.10 -26.57 34.42
N LYS A 593 -7.81 -25.94 33.51
CA LYS A 593 -7.57 -24.54 33.10
C LYS A 593 -8.78 -23.66 33.34
N GLY A 594 -8.54 -22.42 33.76
CA GLY A 594 -9.59 -21.40 33.89
C GLY A 594 -9.94 -20.80 32.53
N SER A 595 -11.19 -20.89 32.13
CA SER A 595 -11.71 -20.24 30.93
C SER A 595 -12.04 -18.77 31.24
N LEU A 596 -11.90 -17.88 30.26
CA LEU A 596 -12.19 -16.45 30.41
C LEU A 596 -13.48 -16.11 29.69
N TRP A 597 -14.49 -15.70 30.46
CA TRP A 597 -15.76 -15.19 29.95
C TRP A 597 -15.82 -13.68 30.19
N LEU A 598 -16.03 -12.93 29.11
CA LEU A 598 -16.17 -11.48 29.12
C LEU A 598 -17.39 -11.09 28.29
N ASP A 599 -18.24 -10.24 28.83
CA ASP A 599 -19.50 -9.78 28.20
C ASP A 599 -20.42 -10.94 27.78
N GLY A 600 -20.50 -11.98 28.62
CA GLY A 600 -21.33 -13.17 28.37
C GLY A 600 -20.83 -14.06 27.22
N ARG A 601 -19.58 -13.89 26.77
CA ARG A 601 -18.97 -14.73 25.72
C ARG A 601 -17.66 -15.35 26.21
N GLU A 602 -17.47 -16.62 25.86
CA GLU A 602 -16.20 -17.32 26.05
C GLU A 602 -15.13 -16.74 25.12
N ARG A 603 -14.04 -16.22 25.70
CA ARG A 603 -12.87 -15.69 24.97
C ARG A 603 -11.73 -16.67 24.94
N ILE A 604 -11.48 -17.33 26.06
CA ILE A 604 -10.45 -18.34 26.22
C ILE A 604 -11.13 -19.58 26.77
N LYS A 605 -11.05 -20.71 26.05
CA LYS A 605 -11.63 -21.99 26.45
C LYS A 605 -10.89 -22.61 27.62
N GLY A 606 -11.59 -23.27 28.51
CA GLY A 606 -11.03 -23.96 29.68
C GLY A 606 -12.06 -24.86 30.37
N ASP A 607 -11.63 -25.53 31.43
CA ASP A 607 -12.45 -26.50 32.16
C ASP A 607 -13.39 -25.83 33.19
N ILE A 608 -12.97 -24.71 33.79
CA ILE A 608 -13.78 -23.95 34.77
C ILE A 608 -14.04 -22.53 34.25
N PRO A 609 -15.32 -22.10 34.09
CA PRO A 609 -15.64 -20.75 33.66
C PRO A 609 -15.39 -19.66 34.69
N PHE A 610 -14.56 -18.67 34.32
CA PHE A 610 -14.43 -17.39 35.03
C PHE A 610 -15.20 -16.31 34.28
N GLN A 611 -16.36 -15.94 34.80
CA GLN A 611 -17.15 -14.81 34.32
C GLN A 611 -16.60 -13.51 34.93
N VAL A 612 -15.74 -12.84 34.17
CA VAL A 612 -15.18 -11.54 34.54
C VAL A 612 -16.14 -10.44 34.09
N ILE A 613 -16.53 -9.57 35.01
CA ILE A 613 -17.48 -8.48 34.82
C ILE A 613 -16.78 -7.17 35.16
N LEU A 614 -16.75 -6.23 34.21
CA LEU A 614 -16.14 -4.91 34.40
C LEU A 614 -17.23 -3.91 34.82
N ALA A 615 -17.11 -3.35 36.02
CA ALA A 615 -18.08 -2.38 36.55
C ALA A 615 -17.66 -0.95 36.19
N GLU A 616 -18.59 -0.14 35.66
CA GLU A 616 -18.29 1.21 35.14
C GLU A 616 -18.13 2.25 36.26
N ASP A 617 -18.84 2.09 37.38
CA ASP A 617 -18.75 3.02 38.51
C ASP A 617 -18.91 2.29 39.86
N LYS A 618 -18.76 3.04 40.96
CA LYS A 618 -18.83 2.48 42.31
C LYS A 618 -20.21 1.89 42.66
N THR A 619 -21.29 2.51 42.21
CA THR A 619 -22.66 2.05 42.49
C THR A 619 -22.95 0.77 41.70
N ASP A 620 -22.52 0.74 40.43
CA ASP A 620 -22.58 -0.42 39.56
C ASP A 620 -21.76 -1.59 40.13
N TYR A 621 -20.56 -1.31 40.64
CA TYR A 621 -19.69 -2.30 41.27
C TYR A 621 -20.35 -3.01 42.46
N GLU A 622 -20.95 -2.24 43.38
CA GLU A 622 -21.64 -2.80 44.55
C GLU A 622 -22.83 -3.70 44.14
N GLN A 623 -23.63 -3.26 43.15
CA GLN A 623 -24.76 -4.04 42.64
C GLN A 623 -24.33 -5.34 41.95
N LEU A 624 -23.30 -5.27 41.11
CA LEU A 624 -22.76 -6.42 40.38
C LEU A 624 -22.12 -7.44 41.31
N CYS A 625 -21.49 -7.01 42.42
CA CYS A 625 -21.00 -7.92 43.46
C CYS A 625 -22.13 -8.72 44.10
N ASP A 626 -23.23 -8.06 44.50
CA ASP A 626 -24.39 -8.73 45.12
C ASP A 626 -25.12 -9.67 44.15
N GLU A 627 -25.22 -9.29 42.88
CA GLU A 627 -25.77 -10.15 41.83
C GLU A 627 -24.88 -11.37 41.58
N SER A 628 -23.58 -11.16 41.38
CA SER A 628 -22.60 -12.22 41.11
C SER A 628 -22.53 -13.24 42.25
N ARG A 629 -22.61 -12.78 43.49
CA ARG A 629 -22.66 -13.66 44.66
C ARG A 629 -23.90 -14.56 44.64
N ARG A 630 -25.08 -14.02 44.33
CA ARG A 630 -26.32 -14.80 44.21
C ARG A 630 -26.26 -15.77 43.02
N ARG A 631 -25.79 -15.32 41.86
CA ARG A 631 -25.66 -16.17 40.66
C ARG A 631 -24.71 -17.33 40.89
N SER A 632 -23.58 -17.09 41.56
CA SER A 632 -22.61 -18.16 41.88
C SER A 632 -23.18 -19.30 42.72
N GLN A 633 -24.29 -19.09 43.46
CA GLN A 633 -24.98 -20.15 44.22
C GLN A 633 -25.82 -21.07 43.31
N ALA A 634 -26.38 -20.52 42.23
CA ALA A 634 -27.16 -21.26 41.25
C ALA A 634 -26.26 -21.92 40.19
N GLU A 635 -25.28 -21.17 39.68
CA GLU A 635 -24.31 -21.60 38.66
C GLU A 635 -23.09 -22.26 39.34
N ARG A 636 -23.28 -23.48 39.85
CA ARG A 636 -22.34 -24.18 40.75
C ARG A 636 -20.98 -24.59 40.14
N GLU A 637 -20.80 -24.35 38.85
CA GLU A 637 -19.58 -24.63 38.08
C GLU A 637 -18.85 -23.35 37.67
N THR A 638 -19.43 -22.17 37.92
CA THR A 638 -18.92 -20.88 37.43
C THR A 638 -18.36 -20.02 38.56
N VAL A 639 -17.19 -19.46 38.31
CA VAL A 639 -16.55 -18.43 39.13
C VAL A 639 -16.93 -17.06 38.59
N PHE A 640 -17.35 -16.15 39.46
CA PHE A 640 -17.68 -14.78 39.10
C PHE A 640 -16.62 -13.82 39.64
N TRP A 641 -16.09 -12.96 38.79
CA TRP A 641 -15.06 -11.98 39.16
C TRP A 641 -15.49 -10.58 38.73
N VAL A 642 -15.83 -9.72 39.69
CA VAL A 642 -16.28 -8.35 39.41
C VAL A 642 -15.10 -7.40 39.61
N VAL A 643 -14.70 -6.68 38.56
CA VAL A 643 -13.53 -5.78 38.54
C VAL A 643 -13.98 -4.34 38.30
N PRO A 644 -13.60 -3.35 39.14
CA PRO A 644 -13.98 -1.96 38.93
C PRO A 644 -13.12 -1.25 37.88
N VAL A 645 -13.73 -0.40 37.07
CA VAL A 645 -13.06 0.51 36.14
C VAL A 645 -13.08 1.92 36.73
N ASP A 646 -11.91 2.52 36.95
CA ASP A 646 -11.78 3.87 37.51
C ASP A 646 -11.45 4.94 36.45
N ASP A 647 -11.57 6.22 36.83
CA ASP A 647 -11.27 7.37 35.95
C ASP A 647 -9.86 7.33 35.33
N ARG A 648 -8.89 6.66 35.98
CA ARG A 648 -7.52 6.54 35.47
C ARG A 648 -7.47 5.53 34.32
N ILE A 649 -8.17 4.42 34.46
CA ILE A 649 -8.35 3.43 33.39
C ILE A 649 -9.07 4.10 32.21
N ASP A 650 -10.14 4.85 32.44
CA ASP A 650 -10.89 5.53 31.37
C ASP A 650 -10.05 6.56 30.60
N LYS A 651 -9.23 7.35 31.31
CA LYS A 651 -8.28 8.28 30.67
C LYS A 651 -7.26 7.53 29.82
N ALA A 652 -6.67 6.46 30.35
CA ALA A 652 -5.69 5.66 29.61
C ALA A 652 -6.33 4.98 28.38
N VAL A 653 -7.56 4.45 28.50
CA VAL A 653 -8.33 3.88 27.39
C VAL A 653 -8.62 4.94 26.32
N THR A 654 -9.02 6.15 26.72
CA THR A 654 -9.26 7.28 25.80
C THR A 654 -8.01 7.59 24.97
N GLU A 655 -6.83 7.60 25.59
CA GLU A 655 -5.57 7.85 24.88
C GLU A 655 -5.19 6.69 23.93
N VAL A 656 -5.41 5.43 24.33
CA VAL A 656 -5.23 4.27 23.44
C VAL A 656 -6.16 4.37 22.22
N PHE A 657 -7.43 4.73 22.44
CA PHE A 657 -8.42 4.89 21.39
C PHE A 657 -8.02 5.99 20.40
N ARG A 658 -7.67 7.18 20.91
CA ARG A 658 -7.19 8.32 20.11
C ARG A 658 -6.04 7.92 19.20
N SER A 659 -5.03 7.27 19.74
CA SER A 659 -3.87 6.84 18.95
C SER A 659 -4.21 5.74 17.95
N LYS A 660 -5.05 4.76 18.30
CA LYS A 660 -5.52 3.73 17.34
C LYS A 660 -6.26 4.36 16.16
N GLU A 661 -7.21 5.25 16.42
CA GLU A 661 -8.01 5.93 15.40
C GLU A 661 -7.16 6.83 14.50
N MET A 662 -6.22 7.59 15.07
CA MET A 662 -5.29 8.42 14.28
C MET A 662 -4.44 7.57 13.35
N ILE A 663 -3.89 6.46 13.84
CA ILE A 663 -3.12 5.51 13.03
C ILE A 663 -4.01 4.96 11.90
N THR A 664 -5.18 4.41 12.23
CA THR A 664 -6.07 3.81 11.21
C THR A 664 -6.51 4.82 10.14
N LYS A 665 -6.81 6.07 10.52
CA LYS A 665 -7.25 7.11 9.57
C LYS A 665 -6.13 7.61 8.66
N LYS A 666 -4.88 7.62 9.13
CA LYS A 666 -3.76 8.31 8.45
C LYS A 666 -2.71 7.36 7.86
N GLU A 667 -2.65 6.10 8.29
CA GLU A 667 -1.67 5.10 7.84
C GLU A 667 -1.74 4.83 6.33
N ARG A 668 -2.93 4.85 5.73
CA ARG A 668 -3.10 4.66 4.27
C ARG A 668 -2.87 5.91 3.43
N GLY A 669 -2.75 7.08 4.07
CA GLY A 669 -2.74 8.39 3.40
C GLY A 669 -1.52 9.27 3.69
N ALA A 670 -0.58 8.84 4.53
CA ALA A 670 0.64 9.60 4.82
C ALA A 670 1.53 9.66 3.57
N GLN A 671 1.60 10.85 2.95
CA GLN A 671 2.42 11.09 1.76
C GLN A 671 3.66 11.93 2.08
N THR A 672 3.65 12.62 3.22
CA THR A 672 4.73 13.50 3.63
C THR A 672 5.60 12.86 4.72
N SER A 673 6.90 13.19 4.73
CA SER A 673 7.82 12.72 5.77
C SER A 673 7.38 13.14 7.19
N SER A 674 6.73 14.29 7.32
CA SER A 674 6.20 14.79 8.60
C SER A 674 5.03 13.95 9.13
N GLU A 675 4.10 13.52 8.27
CA GLU A 675 3.00 12.63 8.66
C GLU A 675 3.51 11.25 9.08
N THR A 676 4.55 10.72 8.42
CA THR A 676 5.17 9.46 8.79
C THR A 676 5.81 9.53 10.18
N THR A 677 6.48 10.64 10.52
CA THR A 677 7.03 10.85 11.87
C THR A 677 5.92 10.92 12.93
N LEU A 678 4.81 11.61 12.65
CA LEU A 678 3.67 11.69 13.55
C LEU A 678 2.99 10.34 13.78
N LEU A 679 2.87 9.52 12.73
CA LEU A 679 2.38 8.15 12.85
C LEU A 679 3.27 7.27 13.74
N ALA A 680 4.59 7.39 13.60
CA ALA A 680 5.54 6.67 14.45
C ALA A 680 5.44 7.13 15.92
N GLU A 681 5.21 8.43 16.17
CA GLU A 681 4.94 8.95 17.50
C GLU A 681 3.63 8.40 18.08
N GLU A 682 2.53 8.39 17.31
CA GLU A 682 1.27 7.79 17.75
C GLU A 682 1.40 6.29 18.03
N GLY A 683 2.23 5.56 17.28
CA GLY A 683 2.56 4.17 17.56
C GLY A 683 3.17 3.99 18.96
N ARG A 684 4.15 4.82 19.31
CA ARG A 684 4.77 4.83 20.65
C ARG A 684 3.79 5.24 21.75
N ARG A 685 2.98 6.27 21.51
CA ARG A 685 1.93 6.72 22.45
C ARG A 685 0.92 5.61 22.73
N ARG A 686 0.40 4.96 21.67
CA ARG A 686 -0.52 3.81 21.78
C ARG A 686 0.07 2.70 22.64
N ASP A 687 1.32 2.31 22.39
CA ASP A 687 1.94 1.19 23.09
C ASP A 687 2.19 1.52 24.57
N THR A 688 2.58 2.76 24.88
CA THR A 688 2.73 3.27 26.26
C THR A 688 1.40 3.23 27.01
N HIS A 689 0.34 3.83 26.46
CA HIS A 689 -0.96 3.86 27.12
C HIS A 689 -1.62 2.48 27.19
N ARG A 690 -1.37 1.58 26.23
CA ARG A 690 -1.83 0.19 26.31
C ARG A 690 -1.16 -0.56 27.45
N GLY A 691 0.13 -0.31 27.69
CA GLY A 691 0.85 -0.82 28.86
C GLY A 691 0.24 -0.29 30.17
N GLU A 692 -0.11 0.99 30.20
CA GLU A 692 -0.73 1.63 31.36
C GLU A 692 -2.15 1.11 31.65
N VAL A 693 -3.00 0.93 30.63
CA VAL A 693 -4.32 0.30 30.77
C VAL A 693 -4.17 -1.10 31.39
N ARG A 694 -3.22 -1.90 30.89
CA ARG A 694 -2.96 -3.25 31.43
C ARG A 694 -2.57 -3.19 32.90
N ARG A 695 -1.63 -2.31 33.25
CA ARG A 695 -1.12 -2.15 34.62
C ARG A 695 -2.23 -1.72 35.59
N LEU A 696 -3.04 -0.74 35.20
CA LEU A 696 -4.16 -0.25 36.01
C LEU A 696 -5.28 -1.31 36.15
N LEU A 697 -5.60 -2.01 35.08
CA LEU A 697 -6.62 -3.07 35.09
C LEU A 697 -6.18 -4.28 35.94
N GLU A 698 -4.90 -4.64 35.92
CA GLU A 698 -4.33 -5.67 36.80
C GLU A 698 -4.42 -5.27 38.27
N GLN A 699 -4.09 -4.02 38.60
CA GLN A 699 -4.25 -3.48 39.96
C GLN A 699 -5.71 -3.53 40.41
N ALA A 700 -6.64 -3.12 39.54
CA ALA A 700 -8.06 -3.17 39.84
C ALA A 700 -8.54 -4.60 40.08
N ALA A 701 -8.15 -5.55 39.23
CA ALA A 701 -8.52 -6.96 39.35
C ALA A 701 -8.02 -7.60 40.66
N LEU A 702 -6.80 -7.26 41.08
CA LEU A 702 -6.22 -7.75 42.34
C LEU A 702 -6.91 -7.19 43.60
N THR A 703 -7.56 -6.03 43.50
CA THR A 703 -8.29 -5.41 44.62
C THR A 703 -9.80 -5.66 44.59
N SER A 704 -10.25 -6.64 43.81
CA SER A 704 -11.66 -6.81 43.47
C SER A 704 -12.27 -8.10 44.02
N MET A 705 -13.57 -8.33 43.76
CA MET A 705 -14.34 -9.38 44.43
C MET A 705 -14.52 -10.59 43.54
N VAL A 706 -14.30 -11.79 44.09
CA VAL A 706 -14.48 -13.07 43.41
C VAL A 706 -15.43 -13.97 44.20
N TYR A 707 -16.40 -14.59 43.54
CA TYR A 707 -17.37 -15.48 44.16
C TYR A 707 -17.45 -16.84 43.48
N PHE A 708 -17.53 -17.90 44.29
CA PHE A 708 -17.82 -19.26 43.85
C PHE A 708 -18.75 -19.94 44.86
N ARG A 709 -19.90 -20.46 44.40
CA ARG A 709 -20.94 -21.07 45.26
C ARG A 709 -21.40 -20.18 46.43
N GLY A 710 -21.41 -18.87 46.23
CA GLY A 710 -21.78 -17.85 47.23
C GLY A 710 -20.69 -17.48 48.24
N ASN A 711 -19.56 -18.19 48.21
CA ASN A 711 -18.39 -17.92 49.05
C ASN A 711 -17.49 -16.89 48.39
N ASP A 712 -16.89 -16.04 49.22
CA ASP A 712 -15.86 -15.10 48.82
C ASP A 712 -14.54 -15.84 48.56
N ARG A 713 -13.95 -15.60 47.38
CA ARG A 713 -12.69 -16.17 46.89
C ARG A 713 -11.77 -15.07 46.36
N SER A 714 -11.95 -13.84 46.84
CA SER A 714 -11.22 -12.66 46.36
C SER A 714 -9.70 -12.79 46.58
N PRO A 715 -8.87 -12.14 45.75
CA PRO A 715 -7.42 -12.25 45.84
C PRO A 715 -6.88 -11.83 47.22
N ASP A 716 -5.85 -12.52 47.71
CA ASP A 716 -5.17 -12.19 48.97
C ASP A 716 -3.77 -11.56 48.74
N GLU A 717 -3.01 -11.32 49.82
CA GLU A 717 -1.67 -10.73 49.74
C GLU A 717 -0.64 -11.61 48.98
N ASN A 718 -0.91 -12.92 48.81
CA ASN A 718 -0.05 -13.85 48.07
C ASN A 718 -0.31 -13.81 46.55
N ASP A 719 -1.46 -13.27 46.14
CA ASP A 719 -1.88 -13.16 44.75
C ASP A 719 -1.28 -11.93 44.06
N VAL A 720 0.00 -12.03 43.72
CA VAL A 720 0.76 -10.91 43.11
C VAL A 720 0.34 -10.61 41.65
N THR A 721 -0.40 -11.51 41.00
CA THR A 721 -0.87 -11.37 39.61
C THR A 721 -2.27 -11.96 39.44
N VAL A 722 -3.02 -11.48 38.44
CA VAL A 722 -4.36 -12.01 38.09
C VAL A 722 -4.34 -13.52 37.87
N ILE A 723 -3.24 -14.03 37.29
CA ILE A 723 -3.06 -15.46 37.02
C ILE A 723 -2.99 -16.24 38.34
N LYS A 724 -2.19 -15.79 39.30
CA LYS A 724 -2.06 -16.48 40.61
C LYS A 724 -3.37 -16.48 41.38
N ALA A 725 -4.08 -15.35 41.38
CA ALA A 725 -5.42 -15.26 41.95
C ALA A 725 -6.37 -16.29 41.31
N ALA A 726 -6.43 -16.35 39.98
CA ALA A 726 -7.24 -17.33 39.27
C ALA A 726 -6.82 -18.78 39.58
N GLU A 727 -5.52 -19.07 39.70
CA GLU A 727 -4.98 -20.39 40.08
C GLU A 727 -5.36 -20.80 41.51
N SER A 728 -5.35 -19.85 42.44
CA SER A 728 -5.81 -20.04 43.82
C SER A 728 -7.30 -20.36 43.87
N VAL A 729 -8.11 -19.64 43.11
CA VAL A 729 -9.56 -19.88 43.02
C VAL A 729 -9.84 -21.24 42.34
N LEU A 730 -9.10 -21.58 41.28
CA LEU A 730 -9.17 -22.89 40.63
C LEU A 730 -8.89 -24.02 41.63
N ALA A 731 -7.82 -23.91 42.41
CA ALA A 731 -7.46 -24.92 43.42
C ALA A 731 -8.60 -25.17 44.43
N GLN A 732 -9.38 -24.13 44.74
CA GLN A 732 -10.50 -24.19 45.68
C GLN A 732 -11.81 -24.66 45.02
N ALA A 733 -12.04 -24.34 43.74
CA ALA A 733 -13.26 -24.69 43.02
C ALA A 733 -13.25 -26.13 42.47
N LEU A 734 -12.08 -26.62 42.03
CA LEU A 734 -11.96 -27.91 41.35
C LEU A 734 -12.47 -29.11 42.16
N PRO A 735 -12.16 -29.27 43.46
CA PRO A 735 -12.68 -30.39 44.27
C PRO A 735 -14.21 -30.37 44.42
N ASP A 736 -14.82 -29.17 44.39
CA ASP A 736 -16.26 -28.98 44.55
C ASP A 736 -17.03 -29.23 43.25
N VAL A 737 -16.41 -28.94 42.09
CA VAL A 737 -16.98 -29.15 40.75
C VAL A 737 -16.79 -30.59 40.29
N PHE A 738 -15.62 -31.18 40.56
CA PHE A 738 -15.28 -32.53 40.16
C PHE A 738 -15.17 -33.46 41.39
N ASP A 739 -16.28 -33.63 42.11
CA ASP A 739 -16.33 -34.41 43.35
C ASP A 739 -16.13 -35.92 43.15
N HIS A 740 -16.34 -36.43 41.93
CA HIS A 740 -16.04 -37.80 41.52
C HIS A 740 -14.67 -37.95 40.81
N PHE A 741 -13.84 -36.89 40.78
CA PHE A 741 -12.52 -36.99 40.15
C PHE A 741 -11.60 -38.01 40.82
N SER A 742 -11.71 -38.18 42.14
CA SER A 742 -10.88 -39.14 42.90
C SER A 742 -11.06 -40.59 42.44
N ASP A 743 -12.23 -40.94 41.91
CA ASP A 743 -12.55 -42.30 41.46
C ASP A 743 -11.77 -42.70 40.20
N GLY A 744 -11.31 -41.70 39.43
CA GLY A 744 -10.48 -41.86 38.24
C GLY A 744 -9.15 -41.12 38.32
N ALA A 745 -8.72 -40.70 39.51
CA ALA A 745 -7.51 -39.88 39.70
C ALA A 745 -6.22 -40.72 39.60
N ALA A 746 -5.89 -41.15 38.38
CA ALA A 746 -4.63 -41.81 38.09
C ALA A 746 -4.07 -41.43 36.72
N ARG A 747 -2.74 -41.57 36.57
CA ARG A 747 -2.08 -41.44 35.26
C ARG A 747 -2.03 -42.79 34.59
N VAL A 748 -2.99 -43.05 33.71
CA VAL A 748 -3.05 -44.28 32.91
C VAL A 748 -2.14 -44.13 31.68
N THR A 749 -1.39 -45.18 31.37
CA THR A 749 -0.50 -45.25 30.22
C THR A 749 -0.88 -46.40 29.30
N LYS A 750 -0.31 -46.41 28.09
CA LYS A 750 -0.49 -47.54 27.16
C LYS A 750 -0.08 -48.89 27.75
N LYS A 751 0.93 -48.92 28.62
CA LYS A 751 1.38 -50.16 29.28
C LYS A 751 0.30 -50.76 30.17
N ASP A 752 -0.51 -49.92 30.81
CA ASP A 752 -1.59 -50.38 31.69
C ASP A 752 -2.73 -51.02 30.89
N LEU A 753 -3.06 -50.43 29.72
CA LEU A 753 -4.04 -50.99 28.78
C LEU A 753 -3.54 -52.31 28.16
N THR A 754 -2.27 -52.35 27.74
CA THR A 754 -1.65 -53.56 27.17
C THR A 754 -1.57 -54.69 28.20
N ALA A 755 -1.24 -54.38 29.45
CA ALA A 755 -1.17 -55.38 30.52
C ALA A 755 -2.51 -56.12 30.70
N LEU A 756 -3.65 -55.41 30.61
CA LEU A 756 -4.98 -56.03 30.73
C LEU A 756 -5.40 -56.81 29.48
N LEU A 757 -4.92 -56.41 28.29
CA LEU A 757 -5.16 -57.12 27.03
C LEU A 757 -4.39 -58.45 26.96
N GLU A 758 -3.16 -58.48 27.48
CA GLU A 758 -2.24 -59.62 27.34
C GLU A 758 -2.22 -60.56 28.56
N SER A 759 -2.72 -60.12 29.72
CA SER A 759 -2.67 -60.92 30.95
C SER A 759 -3.57 -62.16 30.90
N GLU A 760 -3.02 -63.34 31.18
CA GLU A 760 -3.81 -64.58 31.38
C GLU A 760 -4.46 -64.61 32.79
N ASP A 761 -3.81 -64.04 33.80
CA ASP A 761 -4.31 -63.90 35.18
C ASP A 761 -4.33 -62.42 35.59
N LEU A 762 -5.33 -62.01 36.36
CA LEU A 762 -5.43 -60.66 36.92
C LEU A 762 -4.38 -60.42 38.04
N ARG A 763 -3.68 -61.46 38.49
CA ARG A 763 -2.52 -61.36 39.41
C ARG A 763 -1.31 -60.79 38.68
N GLY A 764 -0.81 -59.64 39.16
CA GLY A 764 0.40 -58.99 38.61
C GLY A 764 0.11 -57.79 37.70
N LEU A 765 -1.14 -57.35 37.61
CA LEU A 765 -1.50 -56.09 36.94
C LEU A 765 -0.78 -54.89 37.61
N PRO A 766 -0.49 -53.81 36.84
CA PRO A 766 0.13 -52.60 37.37
C PRO A 766 -0.61 -52.00 38.58
N SER A 767 0.10 -51.22 39.39
CA SER A 767 -0.46 -50.61 40.62
C SER A 767 -1.62 -49.64 40.36
N VAL A 768 -1.84 -49.21 39.11
CA VAL A 768 -2.98 -48.36 38.75
C VAL A 768 -4.32 -49.02 39.06
N PHE A 769 -4.43 -50.34 38.85
CA PHE A 769 -5.67 -51.10 39.08
C PHE A 769 -6.04 -51.19 40.55
N SER A 770 -5.05 -51.31 41.44
CA SER A 770 -5.28 -51.27 42.88
C SER A 770 -5.52 -49.85 43.39
N SER A 771 -4.84 -48.84 42.84
CA SER A 771 -5.05 -47.43 43.21
C SER A 771 -6.46 -46.92 42.89
N LEU A 772 -7.02 -47.37 41.76
CA LEU A 772 -8.38 -47.06 41.31
C LEU A 772 -9.44 -48.03 41.86
N LYS A 773 -9.05 -48.98 42.73
CA LYS A 773 -9.94 -49.98 43.35
C LYS A 773 -10.77 -50.79 42.34
N LEU A 774 -10.17 -51.16 41.20
CA LEU A 774 -10.87 -51.87 40.11
C LEU A 774 -10.98 -53.39 40.30
N LEU A 775 -10.40 -53.92 41.38
CA LEU A 775 -10.26 -55.35 41.62
C LEU A 775 -10.87 -55.72 42.97
N ARG A 776 -11.67 -56.80 43.00
CA ARG A 776 -12.21 -57.42 44.23
C ARG A 776 -11.79 -58.88 44.34
N ASN A 777 -11.75 -59.41 45.56
CA ASN A 777 -11.44 -60.82 45.82
C ASN A 777 -12.73 -61.57 46.13
N GLU A 778 -13.07 -62.56 45.30
CA GLU A 778 -14.23 -63.41 45.48
C GLU A 778 -13.77 -64.88 45.57
N GLY A 779 -13.92 -65.47 46.76
CA GLY A 779 -13.56 -66.88 47.00
C GLY A 779 -12.07 -67.24 46.82
N GLY A 780 -11.15 -66.28 46.92
CA GLY A 780 -9.71 -66.51 46.70
C GLY A 780 -9.25 -66.23 45.26
N THR A 781 -10.15 -65.82 44.38
CA THR A 781 -9.87 -65.43 43.00
C THR A 781 -10.07 -63.92 42.84
N LEU A 782 -9.11 -63.26 42.18
CA LEU A 782 -9.21 -61.84 41.87
C LEU A 782 -10.12 -61.67 40.65
N ILE A 783 -11.09 -60.74 40.73
CA ILE A 783 -12.00 -60.40 39.63
C ILE A 783 -12.15 -58.87 39.54
N LEU A 784 -12.69 -58.38 38.42
CA LEU A 784 -12.95 -56.95 38.21
C LEU A 784 -14.23 -56.53 38.96
N GLU A 785 -14.17 -55.42 39.69
CA GLU A 785 -15.30 -54.87 40.46
C GLU A 785 -16.26 -54.13 39.52
N THR A 786 -17.22 -54.85 38.93
CA THR A 786 -18.18 -54.29 37.97
C THR A 786 -19.53 -53.90 38.58
N GLU A 787 -19.77 -54.19 39.86
CA GLU A 787 -21.05 -53.95 40.53
C GLU A 787 -21.09 -52.60 41.26
N SER A 788 -19.92 -52.04 41.61
CA SER A 788 -19.79 -50.77 42.32
C SER A 788 -18.59 -49.94 41.82
N GLY A 789 -18.51 -48.68 42.27
CA GLY A 789 -17.41 -47.78 41.88
C GLY A 789 -17.44 -47.37 40.40
N PRO A 790 -16.31 -46.91 39.84
CA PRO A 790 -16.29 -46.28 38.52
C PRO A 790 -16.68 -47.22 37.37
N LEU A 791 -16.42 -48.52 37.49
CA LEU A 791 -16.83 -49.51 36.49
C LEU A 791 -18.35 -49.75 36.51
N GLY A 792 -18.93 -49.86 37.71
CA GLY A 792 -20.39 -50.04 37.87
C GLY A 792 -21.19 -48.84 37.38
N GLU A 793 -20.71 -47.62 37.64
CA GLU A 793 -21.32 -46.39 37.12
C GLU A 793 -21.26 -46.31 35.60
N MET A 794 -20.11 -46.61 35.00
CA MET A 794 -19.95 -46.67 33.55
C MET A 794 -20.85 -47.74 32.91
N LEU A 795 -20.92 -48.93 33.50
CA LEU A 795 -21.79 -50.01 33.01
C LEU A 795 -23.27 -49.62 33.11
N THR A 796 -23.69 -49.01 34.22
CA THR A 796 -25.06 -48.52 34.40
C THR A 796 -25.42 -47.47 33.36
N TRP A 797 -24.51 -46.55 33.07
CA TRP A 797 -24.72 -45.54 32.03
C TRP A 797 -24.82 -46.16 30.63
N ILE A 798 -23.95 -47.11 30.28
CA ILE A 798 -23.99 -47.84 29.00
C ILE A 798 -25.31 -48.62 28.86
N SER A 799 -25.73 -49.32 29.91
CA SER A 799 -26.98 -50.08 29.94
C SER A 799 -28.18 -49.16 29.77
N ASN A 800 -28.27 -48.07 30.53
CA ASN A 800 -29.35 -47.08 30.40
C ASN A 800 -29.45 -46.54 28.98
N LYS A 801 -28.33 -46.16 28.34
CA LYS A 801 -28.35 -45.70 26.93
C LYS A 801 -28.84 -46.78 25.97
N SER A 802 -28.38 -48.02 26.17
CA SER A 802 -28.74 -49.17 25.34
C SER A 802 -30.22 -49.54 25.48
N ASP A 803 -30.80 -49.38 26.67
CA ASP A 803 -32.24 -49.59 26.93
C ASP A 803 -33.13 -48.58 26.17
N TYR A 804 -32.62 -47.37 25.92
CA TYR A 804 -33.25 -46.38 25.03
C TYR A 804 -32.94 -46.62 23.54
N GLY A 805 -32.35 -47.76 23.17
CA GLY A 805 -32.01 -48.12 21.79
C GLY A 805 -30.77 -47.41 21.24
N ILE A 806 -29.97 -46.77 22.09
CA ILE A 806 -28.77 -46.03 21.70
C ILE A 806 -27.54 -46.78 22.19
N ASN A 807 -26.73 -47.32 21.28
CA ASN A 807 -25.42 -47.86 21.64
C ASN A 807 -24.40 -46.71 21.71
N PRO A 808 -23.92 -46.31 22.90
CA PRO A 808 -23.00 -45.19 23.03
C PRO A 808 -21.67 -45.45 22.32
N GLN A 809 -21.18 -44.42 21.63
CA GLN A 809 -19.83 -44.43 21.07
C GLN A 809 -18.78 -44.10 22.15
N GLY A 810 -17.53 -44.50 21.95
CA GLY A 810 -16.43 -44.12 22.85
C GLY A 810 -16.27 -42.60 23.03
N LYS A 811 -16.61 -41.81 22.00
CA LYS A 811 -16.67 -40.34 22.10
C LYS A 811 -17.71 -39.86 23.11
N ALA A 812 -18.84 -40.55 23.22
CA ALA A 812 -19.89 -40.19 24.18
C ALA A 812 -19.47 -40.54 25.62
N LEU A 813 -18.79 -41.68 25.81
CA LEU A 813 -18.19 -42.05 27.10
C LEU A 813 -17.15 -41.01 27.55
N GLU A 814 -16.27 -40.59 26.63
CA GLU A 814 -15.28 -39.54 26.91
C GLU A 814 -15.93 -38.20 27.30
N ALA A 815 -17.01 -37.80 26.62
CA ALA A 815 -17.69 -36.54 26.91
C ALA A 815 -18.41 -36.57 28.27
N GLU A 816 -19.08 -37.67 28.61
CA GLU A 816 -19.79 -37.83 29.88
C GLU A 816 -18.81 -37.86 31.06
N PHE A 817 -17.89 -38.83 31.04
CA PHE A 817 -16.97 -39.06 32.15
C PHE A 817 -15.78 -38.08 32.18
N GLY A 818 -15.61 -37.27 31.12
CA GLY A 818 -14.66 -36.16 31.08
C GLY A 818 -15.21 -34.84 31.62
N SER A 819 -16.52 -34.73 31.85
CA SER A 819 -17.23 -33.55 32.36
C SER A 819 -17.47 -33.65 33.87
N PRO A 820 -17.84 -32.55 34.58
CA PRO A 820 -18.33 -32.62 35.95
C PRO A 820 -19.51 -33.60 36.06
N PRO A 821 -19.58 -34.45 37.11
CA PRO A 821 -18.74 -34.48 38.30
C PRO A 821 -17.40 -35.25 38.18
N TYR A 822 -17.14 -35.92 37.06
CA TYR A 822 -16.06 -36.89 36.92
C TYR A 822 -14.71 -36.27 36.54
N GLY A 823 -14.64 -35.54 35.42
CA GLY A 823 -13.40 -34.92 34.96
C GLY A 823 -12.26 -35.89 34.61
N TRP A 824 -12.54 -37.16 34.29
CA TRP A 824 -11.51 -38.17 34.03
C TRP A 824 -10.81 -37.95 32.69
N ASP A 825 -9.55 -38.40 32.61
CA ASP A 825 -8.79 -38.40 31.36
C ASP A 825 -9.29 -39.51 30.41
N VAL A 826 -9.12 -39.32 29.11
CA VAL A 826 -9.53 -40.27 28.07
C VAL A 826 -8.88 -41.65 28.28
N ASP A 827 -7.64 -41.70 28.76
CA ASP A 827 -6.94 -42.96 29.04
C ASP A 827 -7.57 -43.71 30.23
N VAL A 828 -8.10 -43.00 31.22
CA VAL A 828 -8.84 -43.58 32.35
C VAL A 828 -10.19 -44.14 31.87
N VAL A 829 -10.93 -43.39 31.06
CA VAL A 829 -12.20 -43.84 30.47
C VAL A 829 -12.01 -45.11 29.62
N LYS A 830 -10.93 -45.17 28.83
CA LYS A 830 -10.54 -46.36 28.06
C LYS A 830 -10.22 -47.55 28.93
N LEU A 831 -9.46 -47.34 30.02
CA LEU A 831 -9.13 -48.39 30.97
C LEU A 831 -10.40 -49.00 31.60
N PHE A 832 -11.33 -48.16 32.03
CA PHE A 832 -12.60 -48.61 32.61
C PHE A 832 -13.45 -49.38 31.60
N THR A 833 -13.55 -48.87 30.38
CA THR A 833 -14.29 -49.55 29.30
C THR A 833 -13.64 -50.91 28.97
N LEU A 834 -12.31 -50.99 28.95
CA LEU A 834 -11.59 -52.25 28.73
C LEU A 834 -11.80 -53.26 29.87
N CYS A 835 -11.85 -52.80 31.12
CA CYS A 835 -12.18 -53.64 32.27
C CYS A 835 -13.58 -54.27 32.11
N LEU A 836 -14.58 -53.49 31.68
CA LEU A 836 -15.93 -54.02 31.43
C LEU A 836 -15.95 -55.07 30.30
N LEU A 837 -15.16 -54.87 29.24
CA LEU A 837 -15.03 -55.86 28.16
C LEU A 837 -14.34 -57.14 28.64
N ARG A 838 -13.24 -57.03 29.41
CA ARG A 838 -12.53 -58.18 29.99
C ARG A 838 -13.40 -58.96 30.97
N ALA A 839 -14.27 -58.26 31.72
CA ALA A 839 -15.25 -58.86 32.61
C ALA A 839 -16.45 -59.50 31.88
N GLY A 840 -16.54 -59.39 30.55
CA GLY A 840 -17.62 -59.96 29.74
C GLY A 840 -18.97 -59.24 29.87
N GLN A 841 -18.99 -58.04 30.47
CA GLN A 841 -20.22 -57.28 30.73
C GLN A 841 -20.72 -56.52 29.50
N ILE A 842 -19.80 -56.14 28.61
CA ILE A 842 -20.11 -55.40 27.38
C ILE A 842 -19.49 -56.08 26.16
N THR A 843 -20.04 -55.75 24.99
CA THR A 843 -19.45 -56.02 23.67
C THR A 843 -19.16 -54.70 22.98
N ALA A 844 -18.09 -54.65 22.20
CA ALA A 844 -17.73 -53.51 21.38
C ALA A 844 -17.92 -53.84 19.89
N ASN A 845 -18.33 -52.86 19.10
CA ASN A 845 -18.32 -52.97 17.64
C ASN A 845 -17.47 -51.84 17.06
N SER A 846 -16.46 -52.20 16.28
CA SER A 846 -15.56 -51.27 15.60
C SER A 846 -15.40 -51.67 14.14
N GLN A 847 -15.74 -50.76 13.22
CA GLN A 847 -15.60 -50.97 11.76
C GLN A 847 -16.28 -52.25 11.24
N GLY A 848 -17.39 -52.68 11.87
CA GLY A 848 -18.13 -53.88 11.49
C GLY A 848 -17.65 -55.17 12.15
N LEU A 849 -16.55 -55.12 12.93
CA LEU A 849 -16.06 -56.25 13.73
C LEU A 849 -16.71 -56.22 15.13
N SER A 850 -17.38 -57.31 15.50
CA SER A 850 -17.92 -57.52 16.84
C SER A 850 -16.85 -58.12 17.76
N ILE A 851 -16.54 -57.41 18.84
CA ILE A 851 -15.54 -57.75 19.85
C ILE A 851 -16.30 -58.05 21.15
N GLY A 852 -16.44 -59.33 21.47
CA GLY A 852 -17.11 -59.84 22.67
C GLY A 852 -16.17 -60.27 23.79
N THR A 853 -14.88 -60.42 23.51
CA THR A 853 -13.80 -60.70 24.47
C THR A 853 -12.55 -59.89 24.12
N VAL A 854 -11.56 -59.83 25.02
CA VAL A 854 -10.29 -59.14 24.72
C VAL A 854 -9.38 -59.94 23.77
N ASP A 855 -9.65 -61.23 23.56
CA ASP A 855 -8.88 -62.10 22.67
C ASP A 855 -9.35 -61.99 21.20
N ASP A 856 -10.49 -61.33 20.97
CA ASP A 856 -11.06 -61.16 19.63
C ASP A 856 -10.20 -60.22 18.77
N LEU A 857 -10.13 -60.55 17.48
CA LEU A 857 -9.44 -59.75 16.46
C LEU A 857 -9.97 -58.32 16.46
N GLY A 858 -9.11 -57.35 16.82
CA GLY A 858 -9.42 -55.93 16.84
C GLY A 858 -9.56 -55.31 18.24
N ALA A 859 -9.64 -56.11 19.32
CA ALA A 859 -9.71 -55.58 20.69
C ALA A 859 -8.52 -54.67 21.05
N SER A 860 -7.29 -55.15 20.84
CA SER A 860 -6.08 -54.37 21.11
C SER A 860 -6.02 -53.05 20.32
N ASP A 861 -6.42 -53.09 19.06
CA ASP A 861 -6.40 -51.94 18.15
C ASP A 861 -7.45 -50.87 18.53
N VAL A 862 -8.63 -51.27 19.04
CA VAL A 862 -9.64 -50.34 19.55
C VAL A 862 -9.15 -49.59 20.78
N PHE A 863 -8.56 -50.27 21.77
CA PHE A 863 -8.21 -49.65 23.05
C PHE A 863 -6.84 -48.95 23.05
N THR A 864 -5.96 -49.26 22.09
CA THR A 864 -4.67 -48.55 21.93
C THR A 864 -4.73 -47.33 21.00
N ASN A 865 -5.81 -47.16 20.23
CA ASN A 865 -5.99 -46.07 19.27
C ASN A 865 -7.21 -45.19 19.60
N ASN A 866 -6.97 -43.91 19.94
CA ASN A 866 -8.02 -42.97 20.34
C ASN A 866 -9.11 -42.76 19.28
N THR A 867 -8.76 -42.76 17.99
CA THR A 867 -9.74 -42.57 16.91
C THR A 867 -10.66 -43.77 16.82
N LYS A 868 -10.10 -44.98 16.89
CA LYS A 868 -10.87 -46.23 16.81
C LYS A 868 -11.74 -46.41 18.05
N PHE A 869 -11.21 -46.14 19.24
CA PHE A 869 -11.99 -46.10 20.47
C PHE A 869 -13.18 -45.14 20.36
N ARG A 870 -12.95 -43.89 19.94
CA ARG A 870 -14.00 -42.87 19.84
C ARG A 870 -15.11 -43.26 18.87
N SER A 871 -14.80 -43.99 17.80
CA SER A 871 -15.78 -44.48 16.82
C SER A 871 -16.42 -45.82 17.19
N ALA A 872 -15.83 -46.58 18.09
CA ALA A 872 -16.36 -47.87 18.53
C ALA A 872 -17.65 -47.66 19.33
N THR A 873 -18.62 -48.55 19.15
CA THR A 873 -19.88 -48.57 19.90
C THR A 873 -19.84 -49.66 20.95
N PHE A 874 -20.40 -49.40 22.12
CA PHE A 874 -20.41 -50.32 23.25
C PHE A 874 -21.84 -50.64 23.64
N ARG A 875 -22.14 -51.93 23.90
CA ARG A 875 -23.46 -52.40 24.35
C ARG A 875 -23.32 -53.52 25.38
N PRO A 876 -24.28 -53.71 26.29
CA PRO A 876 -24.32 -54.87 27.18
C PRO A 876 -24.39 -56.20 26.40
N LYS A 877 -23.76 -57.25 26.90
CA LYS A 877 -23.81 -58.61 26.31
C LYS A 877 -25.13 -59.31 26.70
N LYS A 878 -25.91 -59.83 25.73
CA LYS A 878 -27.13 -60.64 25.95
C LYS A 878 -26.83 -62.14 25.75
N VAL A 879 -27.70 -63.02 26.25
CA VAL A 879 -27.62 -64.49 26.11
C VAL A 879 -28.96 -64.98 25.57
N LEU A 880 -28.98 -65.70 24.44
CA LEU A 880 -30.22 -66.21 23.80
C LEU A 880 -30.83 -67.42 24.52
N ASP A 881 -32.16 -67.59 24.38
CA ASP A 881 -32.88 -68.76 24.88
C ASP A 881 -32.93 -69.92 23.86
N PHE A 882 -33.21 -71.14 24.33
CA PHE A 882 -33.29 -72.33 23.46
C PHE A 882 -34.50 -72.33 22.51
N ALA A 883 -35.58 -71.62 22.85
CA ALA A 883 -36.80 -71.58 22.03
C ALA A 883 -36.59 -70.77 20.74
N GLU A 884 -35.78 -69.72 20.80
CA GLU A 884 -35.40 -68.89 19.64
C GLU A 884 -34.58 -69.69 18.61
N VAL A 885 -33.68 -70.57 19.08
CA VAL A 885 -32.88 -71.46 18.22
C VAL A 885 -33.78 -72.46 17.46
N VAL A 886 -34.78 -73.03 18.12
CA VAL A 886 -35.73 -73.98 17.50
C VAL A 886 -36.59 -73.29 16.44
N LYS A 887 -37.05 -72.06 16.70
CA LYS A 887 -37.86 -71.29 15.74
C LYS A 887 -37.12 -71.01 14.44
N ALA A 888 -35.82 -70.70 14.51
CA ALA A 888 -35.00 -70.49 13.32
C ALA A 888 -34.81 -71.78 12.50
N ALA A 889 -34.67 -72.93 13.15
CA ALA A 889 -34.57 -74.22 12.46
C ALA A 889 -35.86 -74.59 11.70
N ASP A 890 -37.04 -74.30 12.24
CA ASP A 890 -38.32 -74.50 11.53
C ASP A 890 -38.48 -73.55 10.32
N ALA A 891 -38.08 -72.29 10.49
CA ALA A 891 -38.02 -71.31 9.39
C ALA A 891 -37.08 -71.77 8.26
N PHE A 892 -35.96 -72.42 8.61
CA PHE A 892 -34.97 -72.94 7.66
C PHE A 892 -35.59 -74.02 6.77
N LYS A 893 -36.30 -74.97 7.39
CA LYS A 893 -37.02 -76.03 6.68
C LYS A 893 -38.09 -75.47 5.74
N LYS A 894 -38.87 -74.49 6.20
CA LYS A 894 -39.96 -73.87 5.40
C LYS A 894 -39.48 -73.11 4.17
N THR A 895 -38.25 -72.58 4.22
CA THR A 895 -37.69 -71.69 3.20
C THR A 895 -36.82 -72.46 2.21
N PHE A 896 -36.01 -73.41 2.68
CA PHE A 896 -35.07 -74.14 1.83
C PHE A 896 -35.43 -75.61 1.59
N GLY A 897 -36.38 -76.17 2.35
CA GLY A 897 -36.81 -77.57 2.23
C GLY A 897 -35.89 -78.60 2.90
N GLU A 898 -34.88 -78.16 3.67
CA GLU A 898 -33.86 -79.00 4.32
C GLU A 898 -33.94 -78.92 5.86
N GLU A 899 -33.53 -79.97 6.58
CA GLU A 899 -33.54 -80.01 8.06
C GLU A 899 -32.12 -79.91 8.66
N ILE A 900 -31.97 -79.13 9.73
CA ILE A 900 -30.71 -78.99 10.49
C ILE A 900 -30.64 -80.10 11.55
N LYS A 901 -29.54 -80.87 11.56
CA LYS A 901 -29.41 -82.08 12.41
C LYS A 901 -29.04 -81.78 13.88
N GLN A 902 -28.37 -80.67 14.16
CA GLN A 902 -27.96 -80.26 15.51
C GLN A 902 -28.53 -78.88 15.83
N LEU A 903 -29.22 -78.75 16.96
CA LEU A 903 -29.93 -77.53 17.39
C LEU A 903 -29.13 -76.77 18.45
N THR A 904 -27.83 -76.54 18.19
CA THR A 904 -27.02 -75.60 18.95
C THR A 904 -26.98 -74.25 18.24
N GLN A 905 -26.73 -73.17 18.98
CA GLN A 905 -26.68 -71.80 18.43
C GLN A 905 -25.72 -71.72 17.23
N ASP A 906 -24.51 -72.25 17.38
CA ASP A 906 -23.47 -72.23 16.36
C ASP A 906 -23.85 -73.03 15.10
N GLU A 907 -24.38 -74.25 15.27
CA GLU A 907 -24.73 -75.13 14.14
C GLU A 907 -25.93 -74.59 13.34
N VAL A 908 -26.92 -74.01 14.02
CA VAL A 908 -28.08 -73.40 13.36
C VAL A 908 -27.66 -72.14 12.61
N ALA A 909 -26.86 -71.26 13.23
CA ALA A 909 -26.33 -70.07 12.57
C ALA A 909 -25.49 -70.43 11.34
N LYS A 910 -24.61 -71.45 11.45
CA LYS A 910 -23.77 -71.91 10.35
C LYS A 910 -24.59 -72.43 9.16
N ALA A 911 -25.56 -73.31 9.41
CA ALA A 911 -26.41 -73.87 8.35
C ALA A 911 -27.21 -72.79 7.60
N ILE A 912 -27.74 -71.81 8.32
CA ILE A 912 -28.43 -70.65 7.74
C ILE A 912 -27.49 -69.87 6.80
N ARG A 913 -26.27 -69.56 7.24
CA ARG A 913 -25.30 -68.78 6.44
C ARG A 913 -24.92 -69.51 5.16
N GLU A 914 -24.58 -70.80 5.25
CA GLU A 914 -24.18 -71.60 4.08
C GLU A 914 -25.29 -71.61 3.02
N LYS A 915 -26.54 -71.78 3.43
CA LYS A 915 -27.66 -71.85 2.49
C LYS A 915 -28.08 -70.49 1.93
N ALA A 916 -28.01 -69.44 2.75
CA ALA A 916 -28.22 -68.07 2.30
C ALA A 916 -27.24 -67.70 1.17
N VAL A 917 -25.95 -68.01 1.31
CA VAL A 917 -24.93 -67.72 0.28
C VAL A 917 -25.22 -68.48 -1.03
N SER A 918 -25.59 -69.76 -0.95
CA SER A 918 -25.92 -70.55 -2.14
C SER A 918 -27.12 -69.98 -2.91
N ARG A 919 -28.22 -69.67 -2.21
CA ARG A 919 -29.47 -69.19 -2.82
C ARG A 919 -29.38 -67.74 -3.27
N GLN A 920 -28.54 -66.94 -2.62
CA GLN A 920 -28.26 -65.57 -3.05
C GLN A 920 -27.69 -65.52 -4.48
N ARG A 921 -26.87 -66.50 -4.86
CA ARG A 921 -26.32 -66.58 -6.23
C ARG A 921 -27.42 -66.72 -7.29
N GLU A 922 -28.40 -67.58 -7.03
CA GLU A 922 -29.54 -67.82 -7.92
C GLU A 922 -30.36 -66.54 -8.11
N LEU A 923 -30.63 -65.80 -7.02
CA LEU A 923 -31.36 -64.52 -7.09
C LEU A 923 -30.57 -63.46 -7.86
N ARG A 924 -29.25 -63.37 -7.66
CA ARG A 924 -28.38 -62.42 -8.37
C ARG A 924 -28.36 -62.67 -9.88
N GLU A 925 -28.41 -63.93 -10.32
CA GLU A 925 -28.45 -64.27 -11.75
C GLU A 925 -29.76 -63.81 -12.41
N VAL A 926 -30.91 -64.01 -11.75
CA VAL A 926 -32.20 -63.53 -12.25
C VAL A 926 -32.26 -62.00 -12.25
N GLN A 927 -31.81 -61.37 -11.17
CA GLN A 927 -31.75 -59.91 -11.08
C GLN A 927 -30.89 -59.33 -12.20
N ALA A 928 -29.69 -59.89 -12.43
CA ALA A 928 -28.79 -59.43 -13.48
C ALA A 928 -29.41 -59.56 -14.89
N MET A 929 -30.20 -60.60 -15.13
CA MET A 929 -30.93 -60.77 -16.39
C MET A 929 -32.01 -59.71 -16.56
N LEU A 930 -32.82 -59.47 -15.52
CA LEU A 930 -33.86 -58.43 -15.55
C LEU A 930 -33.24 -57.04 -15.75
N ASP A 931 -32.16 -56.71 -15.03
CA ASP A 931 -31.44 -55.44 -15.15
C ASP A 931 -30.85 -55.27 -16.55
N ARG A 932 -30.13 -56.28 -17.06
CA ARG A 932 -29.51 -56.27 -18.40
C ARG A 932 -30.55 -55.98 -19.48
N HIS A 933 -31.73 -56.57 -19.33
CA HIS A 933 -32.82 -56.39 -20.28
C HIS A 933 -33.79 -55.28 -19.89
N GLN A 934 -33.54 -54.45 -18.87
CA GLN A 934 -34.41 -53.37 -18.38
C GLN A 934 -35.86 -53.81 -18.15
N LEU A 935 -36.05 -54.89 -17.40
CA LEU A 935 -37.34 -55.50 -17.07
C LEU A 935 -37.72 -55.21 -15.61
N PRO A 936 -39.02 -55.02 -15.30
CA PRO A 936 -39.49 -54.67 -13.94
C PRO A 936 -39.42 -55.86 -12.97
N GLY A 937 -39.48 -55.57 -11.66
CA GLY A 937 -39.57 -56.58 -10.59
C GLY A 937 -38.24 -56.94 -9.89
N THR A 938 -37.24 -56.05 -9.93
CA THR A 938 -35.92 -56.27 -9.31
C THR A 938 -35.85 -55.93 -7.81
N ASP A 939 -36.82 -55.17 -7.29
CA ASP A 939 -36.82 -54.70 -5.90
C ASP A 939 -36.91 -55.83 -4.88
N LEU A 940 -37.80 -56.82 -5.11
CA LEU A 940 -37.93 -58.00 -4.26
C LEU A 940 -36.62 -58.82 -4.20
N PHE A 941 -35.90 -58.91 -5.31
CA PHE A 941 -34.61 -59.60 -5.36
C PHE A 941 -33.53 -58.80 -4.64
N THR A 942 -33.52 -57.46 -4.80
CA THR A 942 -32.58 -56.57 -4.13
C THR A 942 -32.71 -56.66 -2.61
N SER A 943 -33.94 -56.55 -2.08
CA SER A 943 -34.19 -56.66 -0.64
C SER A 943 -33.80 -58.03 -0.11
N SER A 944 -34.15 -59.10 -0.82
CA SER A 944 -33.84 -60.49 -0.42
C SER A 944 -32.34 -60.79 -0.47
N ILE A 945 -31.62 -60.28 -1.48
CA ILE A 945 -30.17 -60.43 -1.61
C ILE A 945 -29.45 -59.68 -0.48
N SER A 946 -29.91 -58.46 -0.16
CA SER A 946 -29.37 -57.66 0.95
C SER A 946 -29.60 -58.33 2.29
N GLN A 947 -30.80 -58.88 2.52
CA GLN A 947 -31.12 -59.64 3.71
C GLN A 947 -30.25 -60.90 3.83
N MET A 948 -30.03 -61.65 2.74
CA MET A 948 -29.12 -62.81 2.74
C MET A 948 -27.65 -62.42 2.98
N GLU A 949 -27.22 -61.23 2.56
CA GLU A 949 -25.88 -60.68 2.81
C GLU A 949 -25.68 -60.24 4.27
N GLN A 950 -26.72 -59.67 4.88
CA GLN A 950 -26.70 -59.35 6.30
C GLN A 950 -26.61 -60.62 7.14
N ILE A 951 -27.43 -61.63 6.83
CA ILE A 951 -27.45 -62.91 7.55
C ILE A 951 -26.08 -63.61 7.50
N SER A 952 -25.32 -63.46 6.40
CA SER A 952 -24.01 -64.09 6.23
C SER A 952 -22.86 -63.40 6.98
N THR A 953 -23.07 -62.17 7.47
CA THR A 953 -22.01 -61.33 8.06
C THR A 953 -22.21 -60.99 9.53
N THR A 954 -23.42 -61.18 10.09
CA THR A 954 -23.74 -60.87 11.48
C THR A 954 -23.33 -61.97 12.46
N GLY A 955 -23.24 -61.63 13.76
CA GLY A 955 -22.98 -62.59 14.85
C GLY A 955 -24.06 -63.68 14.93
N GLU A 956 -23.77 -64.77 15.66
CA GLU A 956 -24.64 -65.96 15.72
C GLU A 956 -26.07 -65.63 16.15
N GLU A 957 -26.23 -64.73 17.13
CA GLU A 957 -27.53 -64.33 17.66
C GLU A 957 -28.38 -63.61 16.61
N ASP A 958 -27.77 -62.63 15.94
CA ASP A 958 -28.42 -61.81 14.92
C ASP A 958 -28.73 -62.61 13.65
N THR A 959 -27.86 -63.58 13.29
CA THR A 959 -28.11 -64.52 12.18
C THR A 959 -29.38 -65.34 12.44
N ILE A 960 -29.56 -65.84 13.67
CA ILE A 960 -30.71 -66.68 14.05
C ILE A 960 -32.00 -65.85 14.07
N LEU A 961 -32.01 -64.71 14.76
CA LEU A 961 -33.20 -63.85 14.89
C LEU A 961 -33.57 -63.17 13.57
N GLY A 962 -32.58 -62.68 12.83
CA GLY A 962 -32.78 -62.02 11.53
C GLY A 962 -33.32 -62.96 10.46
N PHE A 963 -32.84 -64.20 10.42
CA PHE A 963 -33.38 -65.21 9.51
C PHE A 963 -34.80 -65.64 9.93
N ALA A 964 -35.02 -65.94 11.21
CA ALA A 964 -36.33 -66.40 11.70
C ALA A 964 -37.46 -65.38 11.48
N SER A 965 -37.15 -64.09 11.48
CA SER A 965 -38.14 -63.03 11.26
C SER A 965 -38.45 -62.79 9.77
N GLY A 966 -37.45 -62.84 8.89
CA GLY A 966 -37.64 -62.48 7.48
C GLY A 966 -37.65 -63.65 6.48
N HIS A 967 -37.79 -64.90 6.93
CA HIS A 967 -37.73 -66.08 6.06
C HIS A 967 -38.87 -66.15 5.01
N ALA A 968 -40.02 -65.51 5.27
CA ALA A 968 -41.18 -65.56 4.38
C ALA A 968 -40.94 -64.78 3.06
N GLU A 969 -40.29 -63.63 3.14
CA GLU A 969 -39.94 -62.81 1.97
C GLU A 969 -38.89 -63.51 1.10
N LEU A 970 -37.87 -64.11 1.74
CA LEU A 970 -36.85 -64.90 1.05
C LEU A 970 -37.48 -66.08 0.28
N LYS A 971 -38.51 -66.71 0.85
CA LYS A 971 -39.24 -67.79 0.18
C LYS A 971 -39.99 -67.30 -1.06
N ASP A 972 -40.65 -66.14 -1.00
CA ASP A 972 -41.38 -65.58 -2.15
C ASP A 972 -40.43 -65.19 -3.28
N ALA A 973 -39.29 -64.56 -2.94
CA ALA A 973 -38.26 -64.21 -3.91
C ALA A 973 -37.72 -65.45 -4.64
N LEU A 974 -37.41 -66.52 -3.91
CA LEU A 974 -36.91 -67.76 -4.52
C LEU A 974 -37.95 -68.42 -5.44
N ALA A 975 -39.23 -68.40 -5.08
CA ALA A 975 -40.29 -68.90 -5.95
C ALA A 975 -40.42 -68.07 -7.24
N ARG A 976 -40.39 -66.73 -7.12
CA ARG A 976 -40.50 -65.82 -8.26
C ARG A 976 -39.30 -65.91 -9.20
N ALA A 977 -38.09 -66.08 -8.66
CA ALA A 977 -36.89 -66.31 -9.45
C ALA A 977 -37.02 -67.55 -10.34
N ALA A 978 -37.56 -68.65 -9.80
CA ALA A 978 -37.78 -69.89 -10.55
C ALA A 978 -38.81 -69.73 -11.68
N ASP A 979 -39.92 -69.00 -11.44
CA ASP A 979 -40.92 -68.70 -12.46
C ASP A 979 -40.34 -67.89 -13.64
N ILE A 980 -39.51 -66.88 -13.34
CA ILE A 980 -38.89 -66.03 -14.36
C ILE A 980 -37.89 -66.84 -15.19
N GLN A 981 -37.03 -67.64 -14.55
CA GLN A 981 -36.06 -68.49 -15.25
C GLN A 981 -36.70 -69.52 -16.18
N SER A 982 -37.88 -70.02 -15.83
CA SER A 982 -38.60 -71.01 -16.65
C SER A 982 -39.37 -70.42 -17.82
N THR A 983 -39.68 -69.11 -17.80
CA THR A 983 -40.60 -68.46 -18.76
C THR A 983 -39.88 -67.59 -19.80
N ILE A 984 -38.74 -66.98 -19.45
CA ILE A 984 -38.03 -66.03 -20.32
C ILE A 984 -36.92 -66.73 -21.11
N ALA A 985 -37.08 -66.82 -22.43
CA ALA A 985 -36.06 -67.29 -23.37
C ALA A 985 -35.75 -66.23 -24.44
N GLU A 986 -34.76 -66.53 -25.30
CA GLU A 986 -34.23 -65.58 -26.30
C GLU A 986 -35.31 -64.97 -27.24
N PRO A 987 -36.31 -65.72 -27.75
CA PRO A 987 -37.35 -65.14 -28.60
C PRO A 987 -38.21 -64.08 -27.86
N GLN A 988 -38.52 -64.33 -26.60
CA GLN A 988 -39.28 -63.39 -25.76
C GLN A 988 -38.45 -62.15 -25.44
N LEU A 989 -37.14 -62.28 -25.23
CA LEU A 989 -36.24 -61.14 -25.04
C LEU A 989 -36.17 -60.25 -26.29
N GLN A 990 -36.11 -60.84 -27.47
CA GLN A 990 -36.13 -60.10 -28.74
C GLN A 990 -37.46 -59.34 -28.92
N MET A 991 -38.59 -59.98 -28.63
CA MET A 991 -39.91 -59.37 -28.66
C MET A 991 -40.02 -58.16 -27.72
N LEU A 992 -39.57 -58.32 -26.46
CA LEU A 992 -39.56 -57.22 -25.47
C LEU A 992 -38.63 -56.07 -25.90
N SER A 993 -37.49 -56.40 -26.51
CA SER A 993 -36.58 -55.39 -27.06
C SER A 993 -37.21 -54.59 -28.19
N ARG A 994 -37.97 -55.26 -29.07
CA ARG A 994 -38.71 -54.63 -30.17
C ARG A 994 -39.79 -53.70 -29.62
N ALA A 995 -40.63 -54.18 -28.70
CA ALA A 995 -41.65 -53.37 -28.03
C ALA A 995 -41.08 -52.12 -27.37
N ARG A 996 -39.93 -52.25 -26.70
CA ARG A 996 -39.23 -51.11 -26.12
C ARG A 996 -38.71 -50.13 -27.17
N ARG A 997 -38.14 -50.63 -28.28
CA ARG A 997 -37.67 -49.79 -29.38
C ARG A 997 -38.80 -48.96 -29.95
N VAL A 998 -39.97 -49.58 -30.17
CA VAL A 998 -41.18 -48.90 -30.65
C VAL A 998 -41.59 -47.78 -29.69
N LEU A 999 -41.70 -48.06 -28.39
CA LEU A 999 -42.07 -47.04 -27.39
C LEU A 999 -41.03 -45.93 -27.22
N LYS A 1000 -39.73 -46.23 -27.33
CA LYS A 1000 -38.65 -45.25 -27.10
C LYS A 1000 -38.27 -44.43 -28.32
N GLN A 1001 -38.36 -45.00 -29.53
CA GLN A 1001 -37.84 -44.37 -30.75
C GLN A 1001 -38.94 -43.96 -31.73
N HIS A 1002 -39.96 -44.79 -31.92
CA HIS A 1002 -41.01 -44.53 -32.91
C HIS A 1002 -42.16 -43.72 -32.32
N TRP A 1003 -42.64 -44.10 -31.13
CA TRP A 1003 -43.80 -43.46 -30.49
C TRP A 1003 -43.61 -41.97 -30.16
N PRO A 1004 -42.46 -41.48 -29.65
CA PRO A 1004 -42.33 -40.07 -29.31
C PRO A 1004 -42.47 -39.15 -30.53
N PHE A 1005 -42.03 -39.63 -31.69
CA PHE A 1005 -42.27 -38.94 -32.96
C PHE A 1005 -43.75 -39.03 -33.35
N LEU A 1006 -44.31 -40.25 -33.42
CA LEU A 1006 -45.70 -40.48 -33.81
C LEU A 1006 -46.70 -39.69 -32.95
N ALA A 1007 -46.49 -39.57 -31.65
CA ALA A 1007 -47.38 -38.86 -30.73
C ALA A 1007 -47.62 -37.39 -31.11
N HIS A 1008 -46.64 -36.75 -31.77
CA HIS A 1008 -46.67 -35.35 -32.18
C HIS A 1008 -47.06 -35.15 -33.65
N GLU A 1009 -47.27 -36.25 -34.39
CA GLU A 1009 -47.68 -36.15 -35.80
C GLU A 1009 -49.18 -35.85 -35.92
N PRO A 1010 -49.59 -34.90 -36.79
CA PRO A 1010 -50.98 -34.50 -36.92
C PRO A 1010 -51.94 -35.63 -37.31
N ASN A 1011 -51.41 -36.68 -37.96
CA ASN A 1011 -52.19 -37.80 -38.50
C ASN A 1011 -52.33 -38.99 -37.53
N THR A 1012 -51.81 -38.89 -36.31
CA THR A 1012 -51.87 -39.97 -35.31
C THR A 1012 -53.24 -40.01 -34.63
N THR A 1013 -53.88 -41.19 -34.66
CA THR A 1013 -55.25 -41.39 -34.14
C THR A 1013 -55.25 -41.64 -32.63
N ASP A 1014 -56.38 -41.43 -31.97
CA ASP A 1014 -56.54 -41.74 -30.53
C ASP A 1014 -56.39 -43.25 -30.25
N ASP A 1015 -56.82 -44.12 -31.16
CA ASP A 1015 -56.61 -45.58 -31.04
C ASP A 1015 -55.12 -45.96 -31.01
N ASP A 1016 -54.25 -45.19 -31.69
CA ASP A 1016 -52.81 -45.42 -31.67
C ASP A 1016 -52.19 -44.92 -30.35
N ARG A 1017 -52.73 -43.85 -29.76
CA ARG A 1017 -52.36 -43.38 -28.41
C ARG A 1017 -52.72 -44.41 -27.35
N ASP A 1018 -53.95 -44.93 -27.40
CA ASP A 1018 -54.41 -45.99 -26.51
C ASP A 1018 -53.56 -47.26 -26.65
N CYS A 1019 -53.17 -47.62 -27.88
CA CYS A 1019 -52.28 -48.75 -28.14
C CYS A 1019 -50.91 -48.57 -27.47
N ALA A 1020 -50.34 -47.37 -27.53
CA ALA A 1020 -49.05 -47.06 -26.91
C ALA A 1020 -49.11 -47.01 -25.38
N GLU A 1021 -50.18 -46.46 -24.81
CA GLU A 1021 -50.41 -46.46 -23.35
C GLU A 1021 -50.52 -47.88 -22.82
N GLN A 1022 -51.35 -48.73 -23.45
CA GLN A 1022 -51.50 -50.12 -23.03
C GLN A 1022 -50.20 -50.93 -23.19
N LEU A 1023 -49.42 -50.67 -24.23
CA LEU A 1023 -48.11 -51.30 -24.41
C LEU A 1023 -47.13 -50.86 -23.31
N THR A 1024 -47.17 -49.58 -22.93
CA THR A 1024 -46.36 -49.03 -21.84
C THR A 1024 -46.71 -49.70 -20.50
N ASP A 1025 -47.99 -49.81 -20.18
CA ASP A 1025 -48.46 -50.46 -18.96
C ASP A 1025 -48.04 -51.93 -18.89
N LEU A 1026 -48.17 -52.68 -19.98
CA LEU A 1026 -47.77 -54.09 -20.03
C LEU A 1026 -46.25 -54.28 -19.83
N MET A 1027 -45.44 -53.36 -20.35
CA MET A 1027 -43.98 -53.38 -20.21
C MET A 1027 -43.49 -52.97 -18.81
N GLN A 1028 -44.35 -52.35 -17.98
CA GLN A 1028 -44.01 -51.92 -16.61
C GLN A 1028 -44.50 -52.88 -15.51
N LYS A 1029 -45.41 -53.81 -15.80
CA LYS A 1029 -45.91 -54.79 -14.83
C LYS A 1029 -44.81 -55.80 -14.43
N GLU A 1030 -44.62 -56.05 -13.13
CA GLU A 1030 -43.70 -57.10 -12.65
C GLU A 1030 -44.03 -58.50 -13.19
N THR A 1031 -45.29 -58.73 -13.59
CA THR A 1031 -45.76 -59.97 -14.20
C THR A 1031 -45.77 -59.94 -15.73
N PHE A 1032 -45.01 -59.04 -16.38
CA PHE A 1032 -44.95 -58.91 -17.84
C PHE A 1032 -44.71 -60.24 -18.56
N TYR A 1033 -43.96 -61.15 -17.93
CA TYR A 1033 -43.62 -62.48 -18.44
C TYR A 1033 -44.85 -63.40 -18.63
N LYS A 1034 -46.03 -62.98 -18.16
CA LYS A 1034 -47.31 -63.66 -18.38
C LYS A 1034 -48.12 -63.11 -19.57
N GLU A 1035 -47.72 -61.98 -20.16
CA GLU A 1035 -48.52 -61.20 -21.13
C GLU A 1035 -47.83 -61.00 -22.50
N PHE A 1036 -46.90 -61.87 -22.89
CA PHE A 1036 -46.11 -61.70 -24.12
C PHE A 1036 -46.93 -61.47 -25.41
N PRO A 1037 -48.01 -62.21 -25.71
CA PRO A 1037 -48.77 -62.02 -26.94
C PRO A 1037 -49.38 -60.61 -27.07
N ALA A 1038 -49.82 -60.04 -25.94
CA ALA A 1038 -50.43 -58.73 -25.87
C ALA A 1038 -49.42 -57.60 -26.13
N ILE A 1039 -48.16 -57.80 -25.72
CA ILE A 1039 -47.03 -56.90 -25.96
C ILE A 1039 -46.64 -56.91 -27.45
N ASP A 1040 -46.50 -58.10 -28.04
CA ASP A 1040 -46.08 -58.28 -29.43
C ASP A 1040 -47.02 -57.58 -30.43
N GLN A 1041 -48.32 -57.79 -30.25
CA GLN A 1041 -49.37 -57.27 -31.13
C GLN A 1041 -49.39 -55.74 -31.16
N ARG A 1042 -49.31 -55.09 -29.99
CA ARG A 1042 -49.37 -53.62 -29.87
C ARG A 1042 -48.10 -52.97 -30.40
N ALA A 1043 -46.94 -53.56 -30.14
CA ALA A 1043 -45.66 -53.10 -30.69
C ALA A 1043 -45.67 -53.12 -32.22
N GLY A 1044 -46.16 -54.21 -32.83
CA GLY A 1044 -46.22 -54.34 -34.29
C GLY A 1044 -47.11 -53.29 -34.96
N ARG A 1045 -48.25 -52.94 -34.35
CA ARG A 1045 -49.15 -51.90 -34.88
C ARG A 1045 -48.47 -50.53 -34.99
N LEU A 1046 -47.80 -50.08 -33.93
CA LEU A 1046 -47.14 -48.77 -33.90
C LEU A 1046 -45.88 -48.72 -34.79
N GLU A 1047 -45.16 -49.83 -34.90
CA GLU A 1047 -44.01 -49.95 -35.81
C GLU A 1047 -44.44 -49.76 -37.27
N GLY A 1048 -45.52 -50.43 -37.69
CA GLY A 1048 -46.07 -50.29 -39.04
C GLY A 1048 -46.54 -48.87 -39.37
N LEU A 1049 -47.09 -48.14 -38.39
CA LEU A 1049 -47.48 -46.73 -38.58
C LEU A 1049 -46.25 -45.85 -38.88
N TYR A 1050 -45.17 -46.01 -38.11
CA TYR A 1050 -43.93 -45.24 -38.32
C TYR A 1050 -43.29 -45.52 -39.68
N GLU A 1051 -43.22 -46.79 -40.09
CA GLU A 1051 -42.62 -47.19 -41.39
C GLU A 1051 -43.38 -46.57 -42.58
N SER A 1052 -44.70 -46.47 -42.50
CA SER A 1052 -45.52 -45.85 -43.55
C SER A 1052 -45.20 -44.36 -43.74
N MET A 1053 -45.03 -43.62 -42.64
CA MET A 1053 -44.71 -42.19 -42.67
C MET A 1053 -43.28 -41.91 -43.12
N PHE A 1054 -42.35 -42.78 -42.72
CA PHE A 1054 -40.96 -42.70 -43.16
C PHE A 1054 -40.86 -42.81 -44.68
N THR A 1055 -41.52 -43.83 -45.24
CA THR A 1055 -41.53 -44.08 -46.69
C THR A 1055 -42.11 -42.88 -47.46
N ALA A 1056 -43.22 -42.30 -46.99
CA ALA A 1056 -43.84 -41.14 -47.63
C ALA A 1056 -42.93 -39.89 -47.60
N THR A 1057 -42.21 -39.67 -46.50
CA THR A 1057 -41.33 -38.50 -46.35
C THR A 1057 -40.06 -38.61 -47.20
N VAL A 1058 -39.50 -39.82 -47.32
CA VAL A 1058 -38.37 -40.08 -48.23
C VAL A 1058 -38.77 -39.72 -49.67
N GLN A 1059 -39.95 -40.15 -50.10
CA GLN A 1059 -40.42 -39.86 -51.45
C GLN A 1059 -40.57 -38.35 -51.71
N ALA A 1060 -41.17 -37.61 -50.79
CA ALA A 1060 -41.32 -36.15 -50.91
C ALA A 1060 -39.96 -35.43 -51.01
N ARG A 1061 -38.94 -35.91 -50.28
CA ARG A 1061 -37.57 -35.37 -50.36
C ARG A 1061 -36.94 -35.58 -51.72
N CYS A 1062 -37.08 -36.78 -52.29
CA CYS A 1062 -36.55 -37.06 -53.62
C CYS A 1062 -37.15 -36.12 -54.66
N GLU A 1063 -38.48 -35.97 -54.67
CA GLU A 1063 -39.20 -35.10 -55.61
C GLU A 1063 -38.76 -33.64 -55.50
N CYS A 1064 -38.60 -33.12 -54.28
CA CYS A 1064 -38.15 -31.75 -54.03
C CYS A 1064 -36.74 -31.47 -54.58
N TYR A 1065 -35.77 -32.36 -54.29
CA TYR A 1065 -34.39 -32.17 -54.73
C TYR A 1065 -34.18 -32.45 -56.21
N SER A 1066 -34.92 -33.40 -56.80
CA SER A 1066 -34.93 -33.60 -58.25
C SER A 1066 -35.37 -32.33 -58.99
N THR A 1067 -36.44 -31.69 -58.51
CA THR A 1067 -36.93 -30.42 -59.09
C THR A 1067 -35.90 -29.30 -58.97
N ALA A 1068 -35.18 -29.20 -57.85
CA ALA A 1068 -34.16 -28.19 -57.66
C ALA A 1068 -32.93 -28.38 -58.57
N ILE A 1069 -32.55 -29.62 -58.86
CA ILE A 1069 -31.45 -29.92 -59.80
C ILE A 1069 -31.82 -29.45 -61.20
N GLU A 1070 -33.03 -29.74 -61.66
CA GLU A 1070 -33.53 -29.27 -62.97
C GLU A 1070 -33.47 -27.73 -63.07
N GLN A 1071 -33.81 -27.02 -61.99
CA GLN A 1071 -33.71 -25.56 -61.93
C GLN A 1071 -32.26 -25.07 -61.97
N LEU A 1072 -31.34 -25.71 -61.24
CA LEU A 1072 -29.92 -25.37 -61.26
C LEU A 1072 -29.32 -25.54 -62.67
N GLU A 1073 -29.63 -26.65 -63.33
CA GLU A 1073 -29.13 -26.94 -64.68
C GLU A 1073 -29.65 -25.96 -65.73
N SER A 1074 -30.84 -25.40 -65.52
CA SER A 1074 -31.43 -24.35 -66.39
C SER A 1074 -30.81 -22.95 -66.21
N THR A 1075 -29.88 -22.78 -65.27
CA THR A 1075 -29.28 -21.47 -64.95
C THR A 1075 -28.36 -20.98 -66.08
N VAL A 1076 -28.52 -19.71 -66.48
CA VAL A 1076 -27.76 -19.12 -67.59
C VAL A 1076 -26.25 -19.18 -67.30
N GLY A 1077 -25.52 -19.86 -68.18
CA GLY A 1077 -24.06 -20.04 -68.07
C GLY A 1077 -23.63 -21.36 -67.41
N TRP A 1078 -24.56 -22.16 -66.88
CA TRP A 1078 -24.27 -23.50 -66.34
C TRP A 1078 -23.48 -24.36 -67.33
N ASP A 1079 -23.90 -24.40 -68.60
CA ASP A 1079 -23.22 -25.17 -69.66
C ASP A 1079 -21.83 -24.67 -70.06
N GLN A 1080 -21.43 -23.48 -69.60
CA GLN A 1080 -20.09 -22.92 -69.85
C GLN A 1080 -19.08 -23.34 -68.78
N LEU A 1081 -19.54 -23.93 -67.67
CA LEU A 1081 -18.67 -24.45 -66.61
C LEU A 1081 -18.10 -25.83 -66.98
N GLN A 1082 -16.87 -26.09 -66.56
CA GLN A 1082 -16.27 -27.42 -66.70
C GLN A 1082 -17.09 -28.48 -65.95
N GLU A 1083 -17.11 -29.70 -66.46
CA GLU A 1083 -17.93 -30.81 -65.95
C GLU A 1083 -17.66 -31.11 -64.46
N ASP A 1084 -16.38 -31.09 -64.07
CA ASP A 1084 -15.92 -31.27 -62.68
C ASP A 1084 -16.51 -30.22 -61.73
N VAL A 1085 -16.64 -28.99 -62.23
CA VAL A 1085 -17.18 -27.85 -61.47
C VAL A 1085 -18.70 -27.93 -61.38
N ARG A 1086 -19.39 -28.35 -62.46
CA ARG A 1086 -20.83 -28.62 -62.44
C ARG A 1086 -21.19 -29.74 -61.47
N HIS A 1087 -20.45 -30.84 -61.49
CA HIS A 1087 -20.65 -31.94 -60.53
C HIS A 1087 -20.48 -31.44 -59.10
N ARG A 1088 -19.43 -30.66 -58.82
CA ARG A 1088 -19.18 -30.11 -57.48
C ARG A 1088 -20.31 -29.20 -56.98
N ILE A 1089 -20.88 -28.37 -57.86
CA ILE A 1089 -21.95 -27.43 -57.48
C ILE A 1089 -23.31 -28.16 -57.36
N GLY A 1090 -23.55 -29.19 -58.17
CA GLY A 1090 -24.79 -29.97 -58.17
C GLY A 1090 -24.85 -31.09 -57.13
N ASP A 1091 -23.71 -31.65 -56.70
CA ASP A 1091 -23.61 -32.77 -55.75
C ASP A 1091 -24.41 -32.59 -54.43
N PRO A 1092 -24.42 -31.41 -53.80
CA PRO A 1092 -25.21 -31.17 -52.60
C PRO A 1092 -26.73 -31.35 -52.79
N LEU A 1093 -27.23 -31.21 -54.03
CA LEU A 1093 -28.63 -31.44 -54.39
C LEU A 1093 -28.85 -32.88 -54.87
N SER A 1094 -27.99 -33.40 -55.76
CA SER A 1094 -28.14 -34.74 -56.35
C SER A 1094 -28.01 -35.87 -55.34
N SER A 1095 -27.13 -35.73 -54.35
CA SER A 1095 -27.01 -36.69 -53.23
C SER A 1095 -28.29 -36.86 -52.40
N ARG A 1096 -29.26 -35.94 -52.52
CA ARG A 1096 -30.53 -35.95 -51.76
C ARG A 1096 -31.76 -36.29 -52.59
N ALA A 1097 -31.59 -36.45 -53.90
CA ALA A 1097 -32.64 -36.85 -54.83
C ALA A 1097 -32.86 -38.38 -54.92
N THR A 1098 -32.27 -39.17 -54.00
CA THR A 1098 -32.36 -40.64 -53.98
C THR A 1098 -33.32 -41.17 -52.91
N SER A 1099 -34.07 -42.22 -53.27
CA SER A 1099 -34.95 -42.98 -52.37
C SER A 1099 -34.19 -43.99 -51.49
N ASP A 1100 -32.90 -44.21 -51.75
CA ASP A 1100 -32.04 -45.08 -50.93
C ASP A 1100 -31.60 -44.34 -49.67
N VAL A 1101 -32.45 -44.40 -48.63
CA VAL A 1101 -32.25 -43.74 -47.35
C VAL A 1101 -32.11 -44.79 -46.25
N PRO A 1102 -31.05 -44.73 -45.42
CA PRO A 1102 -30.92 -45.65 -44.30
C PRO A 1102 -32.16 -45.60 -43.40
N CYS A 1103 -32.74 -46.76 -43.05
CA CYS A 1103 -33.92 -46.84 -42.16
C CYS A 1103 -33.69 -46.23 -40.76
N ALA A 1104 -32.43 -45.99 -40.38
CA ALA A 1104 -32.07 -45.29 -39.15
C ALA A 1104 -32.23 -43.76 -39.24
N THR A 1105 -32.46 -43.21 -40.43
CA THR A 1105 -32.60 -41.75 -40.62
C THR A 1105 -33.91 -41.28 -39.99
N PRO A 1106 -33.90 -40.29 -39.08
CA PRO A 1106 -35.15 -39.80 -38.49
C PRO A 1106 -36.00 -39.03 -39.52
N ILE A 1107 -37.32 -39.21 -39.48
CA ILE A 1107 -38.27 -38.48 -40.34
C ILE A 1107 -38.09 -36.94 -40.26
N PRO A 1108 -37.87 -36.32 -39.08
CA PRO A 1108 -37.60 -34.88 -39.00
C PRO A 1108 -36.37 -34.42 -39.80
N GLN A 1109 -35.34 -35.25 -39.88
CA GLN A 1109 -34.14 -34.92 -40.65
C GLN A 1109 -34.44 -34.90 -42.16
N LEU A 1110 -35.29 -35.81 -42.63
CA LEU A 1110 -35.75 -35.84 -44.01
C LEU A 1110 -36.60 -34.61 -44.36
N ARG A 1111 -37.43 -34.14 -43.42
CA ARG A 1111 -38.20 -32.89 -43.58
C ARG A 1111 -37.31 -31.66 -43.58
N ALA A 1112 -36.32 -31.60 -42.70
CA ALA A 1112 -35.35 -30.51 -42.67
C ALA A 1112 -34.50 -30.46 -43.96
N ASP A 1113 -34.18 -31.62 -44.55
CA ASP A 1113 -33.58 -31.65 -45.88
C ASP A 1113 -34.53 -30.99 -46.89
N ILE A 1114 -35.82 -31.35 -46.94
CA ILE A 1114 -36.81 -30.74 -47.85
C ILE A 1114 -36.82 -29.21 -47.68
N ASP A 1115 -36.95 -28.71 -46.45
CA ASP A 1115 -37.02 -27.26 -46.16
C ASP A 1115 -35.75 -26.51 -46.59
N ALA A 1116 -34.58 -27.18 -46.54
CA ALA A 1116 -33.30 -26.58 -46.93
C ALA A 1116 -33.05 -26.58 -48.45
N CYS A 1117 -33.91 -27.22 -49.25
CA CYS A 1117 -33.70 -27.41 -50.68
C CYS A 1117 -33.57 -26.08 -51.43
N ASP A 1118 -34.52 -25.16 -51.24
CA ASP A 1118 -34.55 -23.86 -51.94
C ASP A 1118 -33.31 -23.01 -51.65
N LYS A 1119 -32.86 -23.01 -50.39
CA LYS A 1119 -31.66 -22.28 -50.00
C LYS A 1119 -30.41 -22.85 -50.67
N ARG A 1120 -30.28 -24.18 -50.67
CA ARG A 1120 -29.13 -24.86 -51.29
C ARG A 1120 -29.10 -24.65 -52.80
N LEU A 1121 -30.27 -24.64 -53.44
CA LEU A 1121 -30.40 -24.25 -54.83
C LEU A 1121 -29.93 -22.82 -55.06
N GLY A 1122 -30.38 -21.86 -54.26
CA GLY A 1122 -29.96 -20.46 -54.34
C GLY A 1122 -28.45 -20.27 -54.18
N ASP A 1123 -27.84 -20.99 -53.23
CA ASP A 1123 -26.39 -20.96 -53.00
C ASP A 1123 -25.61 -21.55 -54.19
N ALA A 1124 -26.10 -22.65 -54.76
CA ALA A 1124 -25.52 -23.26 -55.95
C ALA A 1124 -25.59 -22.33 -57.18
N VAL A 1125 -26.75 -21.71 -57.43
CA VAL A 1125 -26.95 -20.73 -58.51
C VAL A 1125 -26.03 -19.51 -58.35
N ALA A 1126 -25.88 -19.01 -57.12
CA ALA A 1126 -24.98 -17.89 -56.84
C ALA A 1126 -23.51 -18.22 -57.12
N GLU A 1127 -23.09 -19.47 -56.85
CA GLU A 1127 -21.73 -19.94 -57.14
C GLU A 1127 -21.46 -20.06 -58.65
N VAL A 1128 -22.46 -20.48 -59.43
CA VAL A 1128 -22.38 -20.50 -60.91
C VAL A 1128 -22.09 -19.11 -61.45
N HIS A 1129 -22.85 -18.10 -61.00
CA HIS A 1129 -22.64 -16.72 -61.44
C HIS A 1129 -21.27 -16.15 -61.03
N ARG A 1130 -20.79 -16.49 -59.84
CA ARG A 1130 -19.48 -16.03 -59.34
C ARG A 1130 -18.32 -16.55 -60.20
N LEU A 1131 -18.37 -17.81 -60.60
CA LEU A 1131 -17.28 -18.46 -61.34
C LEU A 1131 -17.19 -18.00 -62.80
N LEU A 1132 -18.30 -17.59 -63.42
CA LEU A 1132 -18.33 -17.16 -64.81
C LEU A 1132 -17.86 -15.71 -65.02
N GLU A 1133 -18.12 -14.82 -64.06
CA GLU A 1133 -17.87 -13.37 -64.24
C GLU A 1133 -16.81 -12.80 -63.29
N GLY A 1134 -16.32 -13.60 -62.33
CA GLY A 1134 -15.28 -13.22 -61.37
C GLY A 1134 -15.64 -11.97 -60.54
N ASP A 1135 -14.63 -11.19 -60.13
CA ASP A 1135 -14.78 -9.98 -59.29
C ASP A 1135 -15.47 -8.79 -59.99
N ARG A 1136 -15.95 -8.99 -61.22
CA ARG A 1136 -16.79 -8.00 -61.90
C ARG A 1136 -18.22 -7.99 -61.39
N ILE A 1137 -18.70 -8.99 -60.65
CA ILE A 1137 -20.05 -8.94 -60.06
C ILE A 1137 -20.01 -8.30 -58.66
N VAL A 1138 -20.87 -7.30 -58.43
CA VAL A 1138 -21.15 -6.76 -57.09
C VAL A 1138 -22.60 -6.98 -56.75
N GLN A 1139 -22.87 -7.68 -55.65
CA GLN A 1139 -24.21 -7.83 -55.12
C GLN A 1139 -24.54 -6.66 -54.21
N VAL A 1140 -25.55 -5.86 -54.59
CA VAL A 1140 -26.05 -4.76 -53.76
C VAL A 1140 -27.33 -5.25 -53.08
N LYS A 1141 -27.27 -5.40 -51.76
CA LYS A 1141 -28.40 -5.89 -50.97
C LYS A 1141 -29.36 -4.75 -50.70
N VAL A 1142 -30.59 -4.86 -51.20
CA VAL A 1142 -31.60 -3.80 -51.09
C VAL A 1142 -31.86 -3.46 -49.64
N GLY A 1143 -31.95 -4.46 -48.76
CA GLY A 1143 -32.26 -4.28 -47.35
C GLY A 1143 -31.39 -3.26 -46.61
N GLY A 1144 -30.13 -3.03 -47.05
CA GLY A 1144 -29.23 -2.04 -46.45
C GLY A 1144 -29.69 -0.59 -46.60
N HIS A 1145 -30.32 -0.25 -47.74
CA HIS A 1145 -30.80 1.11 -48.03
C HIS A 1145 -32.17 1.41 -47.40
N PHE A 1146 -32.86 0.39 -46.91
CA PHE A 1146 -34.21 0.47 -46.34
C PHE A 1146 -34.25 0.16 -44.84
N LYS A 1147 -33.09 0.11 -44.16
CA LYS A 1147 -32.97 -0.31 -42.75
C LYS A 1147 -33.77 0.52 -41.73
N GLY A 1148 -34.16 1.75 -42.08
CA GLY A 1148 -34.93 2.63 -41.18
C GLY A 1148 -36.46 2.52 -41.29
N GLY A 1149 -36.99 1.74 -42.24
CA GLY A 1149 -38.41 1.80 -42.63
C GLY A 1149 -38.71 3.06 -43.46
N VAL A 1150 -39.69 2.95 -44.36
CA VAL A 1150 -40.09 4.04 -45.27
C VAL A 1150 -41.55 4.37 -45.02
N GLU A 1151 -41.83 5.58 -44.54
CA GLU A 1151 -43.18 6.02 -44.14
C GLU A 1151 -43.68 7.23 -44.94
N SER A 1152 -42.83 7.80 -45.81
CA SER A 1152 -43.17 8.92 -46.69
C SER A 1152 -42.54 8.78 -48.07
N VAL A 1153 -43.13 9.43 -49.08
CA VAL A 1153 -42.65 9.39 -50.47
C VAL A 1153 -41.22 9.96 -50.58
N GLU A 1154 -40.91 11.00 -49.83
CA GLU A 1154 -39.58 11.62 -49.84
C GLU A 1154 -38.49 10.68 -49.29
N GLN A 1155 -38.82 9.87 -48.27
CA GLN A 1155 -37.90 8.84 -47.75
C GLN A 1155 -37.71 7.68 -48.74
N LEU A 1156 -38.77 7.29 -49.45
CA LEU A 1156 -38.70 6.27 -50.50
C LEU A 1156 -37.77 6.73 -51.62
N ASP A 1157 -37.96 7.97 -52.09
CA ASP A 1157 -37.16 8.55 -53.16
C ASP A 1157 -35.70 8.74 -52.74
N SER A 1158 -35.44 9.09 -51.48
CA SER A 1158 -34.07 9.17 -50.94
C SER A 1158 -33.40 7.79 -50.88
N ALA A 1159 -34.09 6.76 -50.41
CA ALA A 1159 -33.54 5.40 -50.32
C ALA A 1159 -33.28 4.80 -51.72
N LEU A 1160 -34.22 5.00 -52.65
CA LEU A 1160 -34.06 4.60 -54.05
C LEU A 1160 -32.95 5.39 -54.75
N SER A 1161 -32.80 6.67 -54.45
CA SER A 1161 -31.69 7.48 -54.98
C SER A 1161 -30.34 6.99 -54.45
N SER A 1162 -30.25 6.65 -53.17
CA SER A 1162 -29.04 6.07 -52.56
C SER A 1162 -28.68 4.71 -53.17
N LEU A 1163 -29.66 3.81 -53.31
CA LEU A 1163 -29.45 2.50 -53.97
C LEU A 1163 -29.01 2.70 -55.43
N ARG A 1164 -29.63 3.65 -56.14
CA ARG A 1164 -29.27 3.99 -57.51
C ARG A 1164 -27.86 4.54 -57.61
N GLU A 1165 -27.45 5.43 -56.71
CA GLU A 1165 -26.07 5.95 -56.66
C GLU A 1165 -25.05 4.86 -56.41
N GLU A 1166 -25.34 3.91 -55.51
CA GLU A 1166 -24.46 2.77 -55.23
C GLU A 1166 -24.34 1.84 -56.44
N CYS A 1167 -25.46 1.51 -57.09
CA CYS A 1167 -25.44 0.76 -58.34
C CYS A 1167 -24.66 1.49 -59.44
N LEU A 1168 -24.88 2.80 -59.63
CA LEU A 1168 -24.16 3.61 -60.63
C LEU A 1168 -22.66 3.72 -60.30
N HIS A 1169 -22.28 3.80 -59.03
CA HIS A 1169 -20.90 3.83 -58.59
C HIS A 1169 -20.16 2.53 -58.97
N HIS A 1170 -20.80 1.38 -58.76
CA HIS A 1170 -20.22 0.09 -59.12
C HIS A 1170 -20.21 -0.14 -60.64
N ILE A 1171 -21.27 0.28 -61.35
CA ILE A 1171 -21.32 0.24 -62.82
C ILE A 1171 -20.21 1.13 -63.42
N GLY A 1172 -19.99 2.33 -62.87
CA GLY A 1172 -18.92 3.24 -63.30
C GLY A 1172 -17.50 2.69 -63.12
N LYS A 1173 -17.32 1.70 -62.24
CA LYS A 1173 -16.08 0.94 -62.05
C LYS A 1173 -16.00 -0.32 -62.94
N ASN A 1174 -16.84 -0.40 -63.96
CA ASN A 1174 -16.92 -1.52 -64.91
C ASN A 1174 -17.28 -2.86 -64.24
N LYS A 1175 -18.09 -2.80 -63.18
CA LYS A 1175 -18.64 -3.95 -62.46
C LYS A 1175 -20.13 -4.14 -62.79
N ARG A 1176 -20.57 -5.39 -62.97
CA ARG A 1176 -21.97 -5.77 -63.16
C ARG A 1176 -22.66 -5.89 -61.79
N VAL A 1177 -23.76 -5.16 -61.60
CA VAL A 1177 -24.46 -5.13 -60.31
C VAL A 1177 -25.64 -6.09 -60.31
N LEU A 1178 -25.69 -6.97 -59.31
CA LEU A 1178 -26.81 -7.88 -59.05
C LEU A 1178 -27.55 -7.37 -57.81
N ILE A 1179 -28.77 -6.87 -57.98
CA ILE A 1179 -29.59 -6.36 -56.88
C ILE A 1179 -30.30 -7.56 -56.26
N GLN A 1180 -30.10 -7.76 -54.96
CA GLN A 1180 -30.61 -8.91 -54.21
C GLN A 1180 -31.47 -8.50 -53.03
#